data_AF-A0A8H6I6L1-F1
#
_entry.id   AF-A0A8H6I6L1-F1
#
_cell.length_a   1.000
_cell.length_b   1.000
_cell.length_c   1.000
_cell.angle_alpha   90.00
_cell.angle_beta   90.00
_cell.angle_gamma   90.00
#
_symmetry.space_group_name_H-M   'P 1'
#
loop_
_entity.id
_entity.type
_entity.pdbx_description
1 polymer ?
#
loop_
_entity_poly.entity_id
_entity_poly.type
_entity_poly.pdbx_seq_one_letter_code
_entity_poly.pdbx_strand_id
1 'polypeptide(L)'
;MQRKKVFPSAQDTYNSIMELLSKIKPHIESFIKEPKGHPSVAPDLDRVAKLAETFMEQRPKSAKGFQEMSDSLDQEGVNLWNISGVITSSGELQTAQTQIGTVRLAAFRLVQAGLEAKPGVSALLNLLRMASKTGVALSEAGNNAVAGSVLTSAAKYEEMLRNAEDPEGTHRHDIASSTIVYLSSRMEAAWNEGNVTVAEIMSKKIAENEQHLALLTPQVREYLAVKFHAIGRSMLKEPKAQAADAVGWLQRALALVDKENDETAGSLAKSKISILRTLALAYFTSESYDRAEAVLDEFIPIVDSGQAKESQEYQQLRWLRLAVYKRRKARESALTEALKSIVDHMPWAESNISEVLQELGTLSQQHAVIMGIHHYGLKRAMSFKAGETNYADRFLLSLIFHCSKDDNHARAMKSLEDVFSLLSESDVELGNVVITACMTLIWRFGGKLHQGKKWAAAADWYLLGSHQLFRRPSPEMSNKCYRKAALCYIELKEYAKASTVIRRCGSNEAATHYVTFLTAVYQAIRSINEMQRAQDFDRKMLLLATQVAHRSEMRLVLLSVLNHLLKTLKFGSNGEIVVEAMTLLRCMIKLILGLLVDPTANRTALINTMVEHFRTAKILATSALEQKAVSLIMKDLSWLWRRAYNSAVQGCSEWEGCGDQISELFEIAKILLETQCQASPLVPDDESRMYLISATFAAVSGKVLSTREMITATGTLNPQILRTMNADIRKAKADIERAVQQEGPLRNADITSRGETYVHVLRIFEAEMCVQLRDWDEVSDIVKEVVKTGPLCVGTYEAIADMLAILVASLDQNTLSVEQFSRWLRAICTTLITRDTPEGRLKAQVQWNRCLIWFI
;
A
#
# COMPACT_ATOMS: atom_id res chain seq x y z
N MET A 1 2.60 -90.52 54.51
CA MET A 1 1.67 -89.70 55.32
C MET A 1 1.42 -88.37 54.59
N GLN A 2 0.40 -88.32 53.73
CA GLN A 2 -0.08 -87.05 53.16
C GLN A 2 -1.04 -86.41 54.17
N ARG A 3 -0.67 -85.22 54.69
CA ARG A 3 -1.54 -84.42 55.56
C ARG A 3 -2.78 -84.00 54.75
N LYS A 4 -3.95 -84.58 55.07
CA LYS A 4 -5.25 -84.03 54.67
C LYS A 4 -5.32 -82.59 55.20
N LYS A 5 -5.36 -81.61 54.31
CA LYS A 5 -5.77 -80.24 54.67
C LYS A 5 -7.18 -80.35 55.25
N VAL A 6 -7.32 -80.06 56.54
CA VAL A 6 -8.62 -79.90 57.19
C VAL A 6 -9.23 -78.64 56.57
N PHE A 7 -10.30 -78.81 55.80
CA PHE A 7 -11.08 -77.67 55.32
C PHE A 7 -11.86 -77.12 56.54
N PRO A 8 -11.84 -75.79 56.77
CA PRO A 8 -12.67 -75.18 57.82
C PRO A 8 -14.14 -75.48 57.55
N SER A 9 -14.92 -75.73 58.60
CA SER A 9 -16.37 -75.92 58.47
C SER A 9 -17.04 -74.61 58.04
N ALA A 10 -18.23 -74.67 57.45
CA ALA A 10 -18.99 -73.45 57.09
C ALA A 10 -19.19 -72.51 58.30
N GLN A 11 -19.29 -73.06 59.50
CA GLN A 11 -19.35 -72.30 60.75
C GLN A 11 -18.04 -71.56 61.05
N ASP A 12 -16.89 -72.19 60.82
CA ASP A 12 -15.57 -71.56 61.03
C ASP A 12 -15.34 -70.42 60.03
N THR A 13 -15.77 -70.63 58.77
CA THR A 13 -15.73 -69.60 57.72
C THR A 13 -16.65 -68.43 58.09
N TYR A 14 -17.88 -68.70 58.55
CA TYR A 14 -18.82 -67.68 59.03
C TYR A 14 -18.25 -66.87 60.21
N ASN A 15 -17.72 -67.55 61.23
CA ASN A 15 -17.11 -66.90 62.39
C ASN A 15 -15.93 -66.00 61.97
N SER A 16 -15.11 -66.47 61.02
CA SER A 16 -13.99 -65.70 60.48
C SER A 16 -14.44 -64.44 59.73
N ILE A 17 -15.57 -64.52 59.00
CA ILE A 17 -16.17 -63.37 58.33
C ILE A 17 -16.65 -62.35 59.37
N MET A 18 -17.41 -62.79 60.38
CA MET A 18 -17.97 -61.90 61.40
C MET A 18 -16.90 -61.23 62.25
N GLU A 19 -15.85 -61.97 62.63
CA GLU A 19 -14.68 -61.41 63.33
C GLU A 19 -14.01 -60.30 62.49
N LEU A 20 -13.73 -60.56 61.22
CA LEU A 20 -13.16 -59.56 60.32
C LEU A 20 -14.08 -58.34 60.14
N LEU A 21 -15.39 -58.53 59.95
CA LEU A 21 -16.34 -57.44 59.82
C LEU A 21 -16.38 -56.55 61.07
N SER A 22 -16.36 -57.14 62.27
CA SER A 22 -16.31 -56.38 63.53
C SER A 22 -15.06 -55.50 63.66
N LYS A 23 -13.94 -55.95 63.09
CA LYS A 23 -12.70 -55.18 63.04
C LYS A 23 -12.74 -54.09 61.97
N ILE A 24 -13.29 -54.39 60.79
CA ILE A 24 -13.24 -53.50 59.62
C ILE A 24 -14.25 -52.34 59.72
N LYS A 25 -15.48 -52.58 60.20
CA LYS A 25 -16.55 -51.57 60.22
C LYS A 25 -16.16 -50.24 60.91
N PRO A 26 -15.53 -50.23 62.10
CA PRO A 26 -15.08 -48.99 62.73
C PRO A 26 -14.07 -48.20 61.90
N HIS A 27 -13.23 -48.89 61.12
CA HIS A 27 -12.24 -48.27 60.24
C HIS A 27 -12.88 -47.68 58.98
N ILE A 28 -13.96 -48.28 58.48
CA ILE A 28 -14.74 -47.68 57.37
C ILE A 28 -15.48 -46.44 57.87
N GLU A 29 -16.09 -46.49 59.05
CA GLU A 29 -16.76 -45.34 59.67
C GLU A 29 -15.80 -44.19 59.98
N SER A 30 -14.57 -44.49 60.42
CA SER A 30 -13.53 -43.46 60.61
C SER A 30 -13.09 -42.87 59.27
N PHE A 31 -12.92 -43.69 58.24
CA PHE A 31 -12.58 -43.22 56.89
C PHE A 31 -13.63 -42.27 56.31
N ILE A 32 -14.92 -42.54 56.54
CA ILE A 32 -16.02 -41.66 56.09
C ILE A 32 -15.95 -40.28 56.76
N LYS A 33 -15.51 -40.22 58.02
CA LYS A 33 -15.40 -38.97 58.79
C LYS A 33 -14.12 -38.19 58.47
N GLU A 34 -13.00 -38.89 58.32
CA GLU A 34 -11.68 -38.32 58.02
C GLU A 34 -10.96 -39.14 56.93
N PRO A 35 -11.01 -38.73 55.66
CA PRO A 35 -10.42 -39.52 54.57
C PRO A 35 -8.88 -39.56 54.57
N LYS A 36 -8.22 -38.62 55.28
CA LYS A 36 -6.77 -38.42 55.23
C LYS A 36 -6.08 -39.20 56.35
N GLY A 37 -5.16 -40.11 55.99
CA GLY A 37 -4.24 -40.76 56.93
C GLY A 37 -4.69 -42.11 57.51
N HIS A 38 -5.85 -42.65 57.09
CA HIS A 38 -6.28 -43.98 57.52
C HIS A 38 -5.66 -45.12 56.69
N PRO A 39 -5.26 -46.24 57.32
CA PRO A 39 -4.77 -47.42 56.61
C PRO A 39 -5.85 -48.01 55.70
N SER A 40 -5.45 -48.49 54.51
CA SER A 40 -6.37 -49.09 53.55
C SER A 40 -7.03 -50.33 54.13
N VAL A 41 -8.37 -50.31 54.23
CA VAL A 41 -9.19 -51.48 54.61
C VAL A 41 -9.38 -52.47 53.45
N ALA A 42 -8.85 -52.17 52.26
CA ALA A 42 -9.04 -52.99 51.06
C ALA A 42 -8.56 -54.44 51.21
N PRO A 43 -7.38 -54.75 51.78
CA PRO A 43 -6.92 -56.13 51.94
C PRO A 43 -7.82 -56.98 52.83
N ASP A 44 -8.37 -56.37 53.88
CA ASP A 44 -9.26 -57.04 54.83
C ASP A 44 -10.66 -57.27 54.21
N LEU A 45 -11.15 -56.31 53.41
CA LEU A 45 -12.40 -56.46 52.64
C LEU A 45 -12.27 -57.49 51.50
N ASP A 46 -11.14 -57.54 50.80
CA ASP A 46 -10.85 -58.59 49.82
C ASP A 46 -10.82 -59.97 50.48
N ARG A 47 -10.30 -60.05 51.72
CA ARG A 47 -10.33 -61.29 52.51
C ARG A 47 -11.76 -61.68 52.88
N VAL A 48 -12.61 -60.73 53.29
CA VAL A 48 -14.04 -60.97 53.52
C VAL A 48 -14.72 -61.50 52.26
N ALA A 49 -14.45 -60.90 51.09
CA ALA A 49 -15.01 -61.35 49.81
C ALA A 49 -14.61 -62.81 49.47
N LYS A 50 -13.34 -63.17 49.66
CA LYS A 50 -12.84 -64.55 49.45
C LYS A 50 -13.43 -65.56 50.43
N LEU A 51 -13.60 -65.16 51.70
CA LEU A 51 -14.21 -66.02 52.71
C LEU A 51 -15.70 -66.23 52.42
N ALA A 52 -16.41 -65.21 51.94
CA ALA A 52 -17.80 -65.34 51.50
C ALA A 52 -17.94 -66.27 50.28
N GLU A 53 -17.03 -66.21 49.31
CA GLU A 53 -16.95 -67.19 48.22
C GLU A 53 -16.72 -68.62 48.75
N THR A 54 -15.80 -68.78 49.70
CA THR A 54 -15.52 -70.08 50.33
C THR A 54 -16.74 -70.62 51.09
N PHE A 55 -17.48 -69.74 51.78
CA PHE A 55 -18.71 -70.09 52.49
C PHE A 55 -19.79 -70.59 51.51
N MET A 56 -19.92 -69.96 50.35
CA MET A 56 -20.84 -70.41 49.28
C MET A 56 -20.51 -71.82 48.78
N GLU A 57 -19.22 -72.14 48.57
CA GLU A 57 -18.78 -73.47 48.11
C GLU A 57 -19.06 -74.56 49.15
N GLN A 58 -19.11 -74.20 50.44
CA GLN A 58 -19.34 -75.10 51.56
C GLN A 58 -20.84 -75.33 51.86
N ARG A 59 -21.75 -74.72 51.09
CA ARG A 59 -23.20 -74.78 51.33
C ARG A 59 -23.75 -76.21 51.19
N PRO A 60 -24.33 -76.79 52.26
CA PRO A 60 -24.92 -78.12 52.21
C PRO A 60 -26.27 -78.12 51.47
N LYS A 61 -26.65 -79.26 50.87
CA LYS A 61 -27.92 -79.42 50.14
C LYS A 61 -29.17 -79.39 51.03
N SER A 62 -29.04 -79.49 52.35
CA SER A 62 -30.16 -79.43 53.32
C SER A 62 -29.99 -78.27 54.30
N ALA A 63 -31.03 -77.45 54.49
CA ALA A 63 -30.93 -76.07 54.98
C ALA A 63 -31.07 -75.83 56.50
N LYS A 64 -31.28 -76.86 57.34
CA LYS A 64 -31.49 -76.61 58.79
C LYS A 64 -30.20 -76.16 59.48
N GLY A 65 -30.19 -74.93 59.99
CA GLY A 65 -29.05 -74.27 60.65
C GLY A 65 -28.18 -73.40 59.72
N PHE A 66 -28.26 -73.61 58.40
CA PHE A 66 -27.51 -72.80 57.42
C PHE A 66 -28.24 -71.49 57.07
N GLN A 67 -29.56 -71.45 57.26
CA GLN A 67 -30.38 -70.28 56.95
C GLN A 67 -30.05 -69.08 57.83
N GLU A 68 -29.92 -69.26 59.16
CA GLU A 68 -29.60 -68.16 60.08
C GLU A 68 -28.25 -67.49 59.77
N MET A 69 -27.24 -68.29 59.41
CA MET A 69 -25.94 -67.77 58.95
C MET A 69 -26.07 -67.04 57.61
N SER A 70 -26.87 -67.57 56.69
CA SER A 70 -27.09 -66.97 55.37
C SER A 70 -27.81 -65.61 55.49
N ASP A 71 -28.87 -65.54 56.29
CA ASP A 71 -29.64 -64.32 56.55
C ASP A 71 -28.77 -63.26 57.24
N SER A 72 -27.91 -63.67 58.19
CA SER A 72 -26.98 -62.75 58.83
C SER A 72 -25.92 -62.22 57.86
N LEU A 73 -25.39 -63.05 56.95
CA LEU A 73 -24.43 -62.59 55.93
C LEU A 73 -25.09 -61.65 54.91
N ASP A 74 -26.36 -61.91 54.54
CA ASP A 74 -27.14 -61.02 53.69
C ASP A 74 -27.32 -59.64 54.33
N GLN A 75 -27.77 -59.60 55.60
CA GLN A 75 -27.94 -58.37 56.36
C GLN A 75 -26.62 -57.58 56.46
N GLU A 76 -25.51 -58.27 56.70
CA GLU A 76 -24.19 -57.65 56.73
C GLU A 76 -23.72 -57.12 55.37
N GLY A 77 -24.01 -57.86 54.30
CA GLY A 77 -23.76 -57.44 52.94
C GLY A 77 -24.56 -56.19 52.55
N VAL A 78 -25.84 -56.14 52.90
CA VAL A 78 -26.71 -54.96 52.68
C VAL A 78 -26.21 -53.75 53.49
N ASN A 79 -25.77 -53.95 54.72
CA ASN A 79 -25.20 -52.88 55.54
C ASN A 79 -23.94 -52.28 54.88
N LEU A 80 -23.00 -53.13 54.45
CA LEU A 80 -21.81 -52.66 53.71
C LEU A 80 -22.16 -52.00 52.37
N TRP A 81 -23.19 -52.50 51.68
CA TRP A 81 -23.67 -51.90 50.44
C TRP A 81 -24.14 -50.45 50.66
N ASN A 82 -24.94 -50.22 51.71
CA ASN A 82 -25.42 -48.89 52.07
C ASN A 82 -24.27 -47.97 52.47
N ILE A 83 -23.28 -48.49 53.21
CA ILE A 83 -22.06 -47.76 53.57
C ILE A 83 -21.28 -47.32 52.32
N SER A 84 -21.21 -48.17 51.28
CA SER A 84 -20.56 -47.80 50.00
C SER A 84 -21.19 -46.57 49.33
N GLY A 85 -22.49 -46.34 49.54
CA GLY A 85 -23.21 -45.17 49.06
C GLY A 85 -22.88 -43.88 49.83
N VAL A 86 -22.45 -43.98 51.09
CA VAL A 86 -22.07 -42.84 51.92
C VAL A 86 -20.64 -42.37 51.59
N ILE A 87 -19.74 -43.30 51.29
CA ILE A 87 -18.35 -43.02 50.86
C ILE A 87 -18.30 -42.17 49.58
N THR A 88 -19.37 -42.22 48.76
CA THR A 88 -19.44 -41.51 47.47
C THR A 88 -19.48 -39.98 47.60
N SER A 89 -19.65 -39.44 48.81
CA SER A 89 -19.91 -38.01 49.06
C SER A 89 -18.74 -37.22 49.70
N SER A 90 -17.61 -37.85 50.05
CA SER A 90 -16.67 -37.25 51.02
C SER A 90 -15.15 -37.35 50.74
N GLY A 91 -14.68 -37.82 49.56
CA GLY A 91 -13.24 -38.12 49.36
C GLY A 91 -12.57 -37.60 48.07
N GLU A 92 -11.22 -37.62 48.05
CA GLU A 92 -10.38 -37.44 46.86
C GLU A 92 -10.60 -38.60 45.86
N LEU A 93 -10.78 -38.26 44.57
CA LEU A 93 -11.47 -39.08 43.57
C LEU A 93 -10.92 -40.52 43.39
N GLN A 94 -9.59 -40.69 43.37
CA GLN A 94 -8.97 -41.97 42.96
C GLN A 94 -8.86 -42.99 44.11
N THR A 95 -8.51 -42.52 45.31
CA THR A 95 -8.45 -43.35 46.53
C THR A 95 -9.86 -43.77 46.96
N ALA A 96 -10.84 -42.86 46.82
CA ALA A 96 -12.25 -43.15 47.10
C ALA A 96 -12.83 -44.20 46.13
N GLN A 97 -12.52 -44.14 44.83
CA GLN A 97 -12.99 -45.11 43.83
C GLN A 97 -12.51 -46.54 44.12
N THR A 98 -11.23 -46.70 44.49
CA THR A 98 -10.67 -48.02 44.82
C THR A 98 -11.36 -48.62 46.04
N GLN A 99 -11.57 -47.82 47.09
CA GLN A 99 -12.24 -48.30 48.29
C GLN A 99 -13.74 -48.59 48.07
N ILE A 100 -14.45 -47.77 47.29
CA ILE A 100 -15.84 -48.03 46.89
C ILE A 100 -15.94 -49.38 46.16
N GLY A 101 -15.03 -49.64 45.22
CA GLY A 101 -14.96 -50.91 44.49
C GLY A 101 -14.81 -52.10 45.45
N THR A 102 -13.87 -52.02 46.39
CA THR A 102 -13.60 -53.11 47.34
C THR A 102 -14.72 -53.31 48.37
N VAL A 103 -15.33 -52.23 48.88
CA VAL A 103 -16.50 -52.33 49.79
C VAL A 103 -17.68 -52.97 49.05
N ARG A 104 -17.95 -52.55 47.81
CA ARG A 104 -19.02 -53.13 46.97
C ARG A 104 -18.75 -54.59 46.62
N LEU A 105 -17.49 -54.99 46.46
CA LEU A 105 -17.10 -56.38 46.26
C LEU A 105 -17.43 -57.24 47.48
N ALA A 106 -16.98 -56.83 48.67
CA ALA A 106 -17.27 -57.54 49.91
C ALA A 106 -18.78 -57.62 50.18
N ALA A 107 -19.49 -56.49 50.05
CA ALA A 107 -20.94 -56.41 50.18
C ALA A 107 -21.66 -57.38 49.23
N PHE A 108 -21.31 -57.34 47.95
CA PHE A 108 -21.90 -58.23 46.94
C PHE A 108 -21.64 -59.71 47.26
N ARG A 109 -20.42 -60.10 47.64
CA ARG A 109 -20.11 -61.50 47.96
C ARG A 109 -20.83 -61.99 49.21
N LEU A 110 -21.06 -61.13 50.20
CA LEU A 110 -21.82 -61.47 51.41
C LEU A 110 -23.32 -61.67 51.11
N VAL A 111 -23.94 -60.76 50.36
CA VAL A 111 -25.32 -60.92 49.86
C VAL A 111 -25.44 -62.17 48.98
N GLN A 112 -24.42 -62.43 48.15
CA GLN A 112 -24.37 -63.64 47.33
C GLN A 112 -24.31 -64.92 48.18
N ALA A 113 -23.56 -64.88 49.28
CA ALA A 113 -23.46 -65.98 50.24
C ALA A 113 -24.77 -66.22 51.01
N GLY A 114 -25.55 -65.16 51.24
CA GLY A 114 -26.87 -65.20 51.87
C GLY A 114 -28.03 -65.62 50.95
N LEU A 115 -27.81 -65.67 49.63
CA LEU A 115 -28.86 -65.95 48.65
C LEU A 115 -29.53 -67.32 48.88
N GLU A 116 -30.85 -67.40 48.81
CA GLU A 116 -31.58 -68.68 48.89
C GLU A 116 -31.28 -69.62 47.70
N ALA A 117 -31.56 -70.92 47.84
CA ALA A 117 -31.32 -71.90 46.77
C ALA A 117 -32.22 -71.70 45.54
N LYS A 118 -33.41 -71.11 45.72
CA LYS A 118 -34.36 -70.74 44.66
C LYS A 118 -34.83 -69.28 44.88
N PRO A 119 -34.01 -68.29 44.52
CA PRO A 119 -34.35 -66.89 44.74
C PRO A 119 -35.54 -66.47 43.86
N GLY A 120 -36.44 -65.67 44.42
CA GLY A 120 -37.52 -65.03 43.65
C GLY A 120 -37.00 -63.95 42.71
N VAL A 121 -37.87 -63.49 41.80
CA VAL A 121 -37.57 -62.47 40.78
C VAL A 121 -36.98 -61.19 41.39
N SER A 122 -37.54 -60.70 42.51
CA SER A 122 -37.05 -59.50 43.22
C SER A 122 -35.63 -59.66 43.76
N ALA A 123 -35.30 -60.82 44.35
CA ALA A 123 -33.96 -61.10 44.86
C ALA A 123 -32.93 -61.20 43.72
N LEU A 124 -33.30 -61.82 42.60
CA LEU A 124 -32.48 -61.89 41.39
C LEU A 124 -32.22 -60.50 40.78
N LEU A 125 -33.24 -59.64 40.73
CA LEU A 125 -33.11 -58.25 40.26
C LEU A 125 -32.14 -57.44 41.12
N ASN A 126 -32.29 -57.51 42.44
CA ASN A 126 -31.40 -56.82 43.37
C ASN A 126 -29.95 -57.30 43.24
N LEU A 127 -29.74 -58.62 43.18
CA LEU A 127 -28.42 -59.20 43.06
C LEU A 127 -27.76 -58.86 41.72
N LEU A 128 -28.51 -58.89 40.62
CA LEU A 128 -28.02 -58.51 39.30
C LEU A 128 -27.63 -57.03 39.25
N ARG A 129 -28.44 -56.14 39.85
CA ARG A 129 -28.14 -54.70 39.97
C ARG A 129 -26.90 -54.46 40.83
N MET A 130 -26.78 -55.15 41.97
CA MET A 130 -25.60 -55.06 42.84
C MET A 130 -24.35 -55.53 42.12
N ALA A 131 -24.39 -56.71 41.50
CA ALA A 131 -23.26 -57.26 40.74
C ALA A 131 -22.81 -56.31 39.60
N SER A 132 -23.76 -55.73 38.87
CA SER A 132 -23.48 -54.81 37.77
C SER A 132 -22.78 -53.53 38.27
N LYS A 133 -23.31 -52.92 39.33
CA LYS A 133 -22.71 -51.72 39.96
C LYS A 133 -21.36 -52.00 40.63
N THR A 134 -21.17 -53.18 41.21
CA THR A 134 -19.87 -53.64 41.75
C THR A 134 -18.86 -53.83 40.63
N GLY A 135 -19.25 -54.49 39.55
CA GLY A 135 -18.39 -54.71 38.38
C GLY A 135 -17.90 -53.39 37.77
N VAL A 136 -18.79 -52.43 37.57
CA VAL A 136 -18.42 -51.09 37.07
C VAL A 136 -17.47 -50.38 38.03
N ALA A 137 -17.77 -50.33 39.33
CA ALA A 137 -16.92 -49.65 40.31
C ALA A 137 -15.51 -50.26 40.38
N LEU A 138 -15.39 -51.58 40.27
CA LEU A 138 -14.11 -52.27 40.22
C LEU A 138 -13.35 -52.00 38.92
N SER A 139 -14.05 -51.93 37.78
CA SER A 139 -13.43 -51.59 36.49
C SER A 139 -12.95 -50.14 36.45
N GLU A 140 -13.74 -49.20 36.97
CA GLU A 140 -13.35 -47.79 37.12
C GLU A 140 -12.15 -47.62 38.06
N ALA A 141 -12.04 -48.46 39.09
CA ALA A 141 -10.87 -48.52 39.98
C ALA A 141 -9.64 -49.22 39.34
N GLY A 142 -9.73 -49.68 38.09
CA GLY A 142 -8.65 -50.36 37.37
C GLY A 142 -8.49 -51.85 37.71
N ASN A 143 -9.35 -52.43 38.55
CA ASN A 143 -9.31 -53.84 38.92
C ASN A 143 -10.17 -54.70 37.95
N ASN A 144 -9.81 -54.66 36.67
CA ASN A 144 -10.60 -55.24 35.59
C ASN A 144 -10.80 -56.76 35.69
N ALA A 145 -9.80 -57.51 36.18
CA ALA A 145 -9.90 -58.96 36.35
C ALA A 145 -10.97 -59.34 37.39
N VAL A 146 -11.03 -58.63 38.51
CA VAL A 146 -12.02 -58.88 39.57
C VAL A 146 -13.41 -58.40 39.12
N ALA A 147 -13.49 -57.26 38.42
CA ALA A 147 -14.72 -56.81 37.77
C ALA A 147 -15.29 -57.89 36.82
N GLY A 148 -14.44 -58.49 35.98
CA GLY A 148 -14.81 -59.59 35.09
C GLY A 148 -15.33 -60.83 35.83
N SER A 149 -14.74 -61.19 36.97
CA SER A 149 -15.22 -62.30 37.82
C SER A 149 -16.60 -62.04 38.43
N VAL A 150 -16.85 -60.82 38.92
CA VAL A 150 -18.16 -60.40 39.44
C VAL A 150 -19.21 -60.43 38.33
N LEU A 151 -18.91 -59.89 37.15
CA LEU A 151 -19.83 -59.84 36.01
C LEU A 151 -20.04 -61.22 35.34
N THR A 152 -19.09 -62.14 35.51
CA THR A 152 -19.27 -63.55 35.17
C THR A 152 -20.22 -64.24 36.15
N SER A 153 -20.14 -63.90 37.45
CA SER A 153 -21.12 -64.37 38.44
C SER A 153 -22.52 -63.82 38.13
N ALA A 154 -22.61 -62.55 37.74
CA ALA A 154 -23.85 -61.90 37.33
C ALA A 154 -24.54 -62.57 36.13
N ALA A 155 -23.78 -63.22 35.24
CA ALA A 155 -24.33 -63.97 34.10
C ALA A 155 -25.29 -65.09 34.55
N LYS A 156 -24.97 -65.74 35.68
CA LYS A 156 -25.82 -66.79 36.26
C LYS A 156 -27.17 -66.22 36.71
N TYR A 157 -27.18 -65.01 37.28
CA TYR A 157 -28.41 -64.35 37.72
C TYR A 157 -29.24 -63.81 36.58
N GLU A 158 -28.60 -63.29 35.52
CA GLU A 158 -29.31 -62.95 34.28
C GLU A 158 -29.96 -64.17 33.67
N GLU A 159 -29.27 -65.32 33.60
CA GLU A 159 -29.83 -66.57 33.08
C GLU A 159 -30.98 -67.09 33.94
N MET A 160 -30.84 -67.06 35.27
CA MET A 160 -31.93 -67.41 36.19
C MET A 160 -33.13 -66.48 36.05
N LEU A 161 -32.90 -65.17 35.85
CA LEU A 161 -33.94 -64.18 35.65
C LEU A 161 -34.67 -64.36 34.31
N ARG A 162 -33.94 -64.72 33.25
CA ARG A 162 -34.50 -65.04 31.92
C ARG A 162 -35.42 -66.26 31.96
N ASN A 163 -35.11 -67.23 32.83
CA ASN A 163 -35.88 -68.46 32.99
C ASN A 163 -36.92 -68.40 34.12
N ALA A 164 -37.03 -67.27 34.83
CA ALA A 164 -37.99 -67.10 35.92
C ALA A 164 -39.40 -66.87 35.37
N GLU A 165 -40.40 -67.51 35.97
CA GLU A 165 -41.80 -67.28 35.62
C GLU A 165 -42.26 -65.93 36.22
N ASP A 166 -42.71 -65.00 35.37
CA ASP A 166 -43.40 -63.75 35.74
C ASP A 166 -44.81 -63.75 35.10
N PRO A 167 -45.77 -64.50 35.66
CA PRO A 167 -47.07 -64.74 35.04
C PRO A 167 -47.90 -63.44 34.89
N GLU A 168 -47.71 -62.51 35.82
CA GLU A 168 -48.44 -61.23 35.88
C GLU A 168 -47.74 -60.12 35.08
N GLY A 169 -46.48 -60.33 34.69
CA GLY A 169 -45.70 -59.33 33.95
C GLY A 169 -45.32 -58.10 34.78
N THR A 170 -45.48 -58.17 36.11
CA THR A 170 -45.27 -57.08 37.05
C THR A 170 -43.83 -56.58 37.04
N HIS A 171 -42.87 -57.44 36.68
CA HIS A 171 -41.45 -57.13 36.71
C HIS A 171 -40.82 -56.86 35.34
N ARG A 172 -41.60 -56.83 34.25
CA ARG A 172 -41.07 -56.70 32.87
C ARG A 172 -40.13 -55.50 32.67
N HIS A 173 -40.48 -54.33 33.18
CA HIS A 173 -39.63 -53.13 33.09
C HIS A 173 -38.34 -53.25 33.91
N ASP A 174 -38.43 -53.83 35.10
CA ASP A 174 -37.28 -54.03 36.00
C ASP A 174 -36.31 -55.09 35.46
N ILE A 175 -36.85 -56.16 34.87
CA ILE A 175 -36.09 -57.21 34.19
C ILE A 175 -35.36 -56.64 32.98
N ALA A 176 -36.06 -55.90 32.12
CA ALA A 176 -35.46 -55.24 30.96
C ALA A 176 -34.34 -54.28 31.39
N SER A 177 -34.61 -53.40 32.36
CA SER A 177 -33.64 -52.41 32.85
C SER A 177 -32.41 -53.07 33.49
N SER A 178 -32.60 -54.07 34.36
CA SER A 178 -31.49 -54.73 35.05
C SER A 178 -30.64 -55.58 34.11
N THR A 179 -31.28 -56.22 33.11
CA THR A 179 -30.59 -56.99 32.07
C THR A 179 -29.73 -56.08 31.20
N ILE A 180 -30.26 -54.92 30.77
CA ILE A 180 -29.50 -53.98 29.95
C ILE A 180 -28.38 -53.31 30.75
N VAL A 181 -28.61 -52.95 32.01
CA VAL A 181 -27.56 -52.42 32.89
C VAL A 181 -26.45 -53.45 33.06
N TYR A 182 -26.78 -54.73 33.27
CA TYR A 182 -25.80 -55.80 33.33
C TYR A 182 -24.98 -55.94 32.05
N LEU A 183 -25.64 -56.03 30.89
CA LEU A 183 -24.96 -56.17 29.60
C LEU A 183 -24.05 -54.96 29.32
N SER A 184 -24.51 -53.75 29.67
CA SER A 184 -23.75 -52.51 29.54
C SER A 184 -22.53 -52.48 30.46
N SER A 185 -22.70 -52.87 31.73
CA SER A 185 -21.61 -53.00 32.70
C SER A 185 -20.56 -54.02 32.25
N ARG A 186 -20.99 -55.14 31.66
CA ARG A 186 -20.09 -56.17 31.11
C ARG A 186 -19.38 -55.72 29.84
N MET A 187 -20.06 -54.97 28.99
CA MET A 187 -19.49 -54.36 27.80
C MET A 187 -18.36 -53.38 28.18
N GLU A 188 -18.62 -52.48 29.11
CA GLU A 188 -17.63 -51.48 29.57
C GLU A 188 -16.44 -52.15 30.29
N ALA A 189 -16.69 -53.08 31.20
CA ALA A 189 -15.61 -53.76 31.91
C ALA A 189 -14.71 -54.57 30.96
N ALA A 190 -15.31 -55.27 29.97
CA ALA A 190 -14.55 -55.99 28.95
C ALA A 190 -13.72 -55.04 28.07
N TRP A 191 -14.26 -53.86 27.74
CA TRP A 191 -13.52 -52.83 27.02
C TRP A 191 -12.30 -52.35 27.81
N ASN A 192 -12.49 -52.02 29.09
CA ASN A 192 -11.41 -51.56 29.97
C ASN A 192 -10.36 -52.65 30.26
N GLU A 193 -10.74 -53.93 30.21
CA GLU A 193 -9.82 -55.08 30.27
C GLU A 193 -8.99 -55.26 28.99
N GLY A 194 -9.34 -54.59 27.88
CA GLY A 194 -8.74 -54.78 26.57
C GLY A 194 -9.35 -55.94 25.76
N ASN A 195 -10.45 -56.53 26.23
CA ASN A 195 -11.16 -57.61 25.54
C ASN A 195 -12.25 -57.06 24.61
N VAL A 196 -11.82 -56.50 23.48
CA VAL A 196 -12.69 -55.88 22.47
C VAL A 196 -13.76 -56.84 21.96
N THR A 197 -13.41 -58.11 21.74
CA THR A 197 -14.34 -59.15 21.25
C THR A 197 -15.54 -59.32 22.18
N VAL A 198 -15.31 -59.39 23.51
CA VAL A 198 -16.41 -59.53 24.47
C VAL A 198 -17.24 -58.25 24.54
N ALA A 199 -16.60 -57.08 24.49
CA ALA A 199 -17.33 -55.80 24.44
C ALA A 199 -18.27 -55.73 23.22
N GLU A 200 -17.80 -56.13 22.03
CA GLU A 200 -18.62 -56.20 20.82
C GLU A 200 -19.76 -57.20 20.92
N ILE A 201 -19.53 -58.39 21.47
CA ILE A 201 -20.58 -59.40 21.68
C ILE A 201 -21.68 -58.84 22.60
N MET A 202 -21.30 -58.19 23.70
CA MET A 202 -22.28 -57.59 24.62
C MET A 202 -23.04 -56.44 23.97
N SER A 203 -22.35 -55.60 23.19
CA SER A 203 -22.95 -54.55 22.37
C SER A 203 -23.98 -55.09 21.36
N LYS A 204 -23.67 -56.20 20.67
CA LYS A 204 -24.62 -56.89 19.77
C LYS A 204 -25.83 -57.45 20.53
N LYS A 205 -25.61 -58.09 21.69
CA LYS A 205 -26.72 -58.58 22.54
C LYS A 205 -27.65 -57.46 23.00
N ILE A 206 -27.12 -56.28 23.29
CA ILE A 206 -27.93 -55.10 23.62
C ILE A 206 -28.74 -54.66 22.40
N ALA A 207 -28.12 -54.59 21.21
CA ALA A 207 -28.78 -54.15 19.99
C ALA A 207 -29.86 -55.13 19.48
N GLU A 208 -29.64 -56.43 19.61
CA GLU A 208 -30.58 -57.48 19.17
C GLU A 208 -31.79 -57.63 20.10
N ASN A 209 -31.73 -57.07 21.31
CA ASN A 209 -32.81 -57.16 22.29
C ASN A 209 -33.78 -55.96 22.22
N GLU A 210 -34.43 -55.79 21.07
CA GLU A 210 -35.34 -54.67 20.81
C GLU A 210 -36.50 -54.60 21.80
N GLN A 211 -37.00 -55.76 22.25
CA GLN A 211 -38.08 -55.87 23.23
C GLN A 211 -37.71 -55.24 24.57
N HIS A 212 -36.50 -55.50 25.09
CA HIS A 212 -36.03 -54.86 26.32
C HIS A 212 -35.73 -53.37 26.11
N LEU A 213 -35.16 -52.98 24.96
CA LEU A 213 -34.87 -51.58 24.65
C LEU A 213 -36.14 -50.71 24.64
N ALA A 214 -37.26 -51.22 24.13
CA ALA A 214 -38.55 -50.52 24.12
C ALA A 214 -39.08 -50.24 25.54
N LEU A 215 -38.76 -51.10 26.51
CA LEU A 215 -39.24 -51.02 27.89
C LEU A 215 -38.35 -50.17 28.82
N LEU A 216 -37.22 -49.65 28.32
CA LEU A 216 -36.29 -48.86 29.14
C LEU A 216 -36.85 -47.48 29.49
N THR A 217 -36.53 -47.02 30.70
CA THR A 217 -36.76 -45.64 31.13
C THR A 217 -35.74 -44.69 30.48
N PRO A 218 -36.06 -43.38 30.35
CA PRO A 218 -35.15 -42.38 29.78
C PRO A 218 -33.77 -42.36 30.45
N GLN A 219 -33.73 -42.48 31.79
CA GLN A 219 -32.49 -42.48 32.57
C GLN A 219 -31.57 -43.66 32.21
N VAL A 220 -32.14 -44.85 31.98
CA VAL A 220 -31.37 -46.04 31.64
C VAL A 220 -30.87 -45.98 30.19
N ARG A 221 -31.66 -45.39 29.28
CA ARG A 221 -31.23 -45.13 27.90
C ARG A 221 -30.09 -44.12 27.84
N GLU A 222 -30.19 -43.02 28.59
CA GLU A 222 -29.13 -42.02 28.69
C GLU A 222 -27.84 -42.65 29.27
N TYR A 223 -27.96 -43.42 30.36
CA TYR A 223 -26.84 -44.16 30.91
C TYR A 223 -26.17 -45.06 29.87
N LEU A 224 -26.95 -45.83 29.11
CA LEU A 224 -26.45 -46.70 28.05
C LEU A 224 -25.77 -45.91 26.92
N ALA A 225 -26.38 -44.81 26.47
CA ALA A 225 -25.82 -43.94 25.45
C ALA A 225 -24.47 -43.33 25.88
N VAL A 226 -24.33 -42.92 27.14
CA VAL A 226 -23.08 -42.43 27.71
C VAL A 226 -21.99 -43.52 27.68
N LYS A 227 -22.33 -44.78 27.97
CA LYS A 227 -21.37 -45.89 27.90
C LYS A 227 -20.90 -46.17 26.46
N PHE A 228 -21.82 -46.22 25.50
CA PHE A 228 -21.47 -46.33 24.07
C PHE A 228 -20.60 -45.15 23.60
N HIS A 229 -20.95 -43.93 24.01
CA HIS A 229 -20.20 -42.71 23.69
C HIS A 229 -18.79 -42.73 24.27
N ALA A 230 -18.62 -43.16 25.52
CA ALA A 230 -17.32 -43.24 26.18
C ALA A 230 -16.36 -44.21 25.46
N ILE A 231 -16.86 -45.38 25.07
CA ILE A 231 -16.10 -46.37 24.29
C ILE A 231 -15.68 -45.76 22.95
N GLY A 232 -16.64 -45.25 22.16
CA GLY A 232 -16.35 -44.63 20.86
C GLY A 232 -15.38 -43.45 20.95
N ARG A 233 -15.51 -42.61 21.99
CA ARG A 233 -14.57 -41.51 22.25
C ARG A 233 -13.17 -42.01 22.60
N SER A 234 -13.05 -43.09 23.35
CA SER A 234 -11.73 -43.65 23.73
C SER A 234 -10.95 -44.16 22.53
N MET A 235 -11.63 -44.72 21.52
CA MET A 235 -11.03 -45.17 20.25
C MET A 235 -10.46 -44.02 19.41
N LEU A 236 -10.97 -42.79 19.59
CA LEU A 236 -10.45 -41.60 18.91
C LEU A 236 -9.20 -41.01 19.57
N LYS A 237 -8.76 -41.54 20.74
CA LYS A 237 -7.51 -41.11 21.40
C LYS A 237 -6.27 -41.79 20.79
N GLU A 238 -6.46 -42.93 20.13
CA GLU A 238 -5.42 -43.73 19.48
C GLU A 238 -5.39 -43.46 17.94
N PRO A 239 -4.30 -43.78 17.22
CA PRO A 239 -4.14 -43.39 15.81
C PRO A 239 -5.26 -43.89 14.88
N LYS A 240 -5.38 -43.23 13.71
CA LYS A 240 -6.44 -43.32 12.67
C LYS A 240 -7.11 -44.69 12.41
N ALA A 241 -6.44 -45.80 12.69
CA ALA A 241 -6.92 -47.16 12.42
C ALA A 241 -8.26 -47.49 13.12
N GLN A 242 -8.53 -46.91 14.29
CA GLN A 242 -9.75 -47.21 15.07
C GLN A 242 -10.92 -46.23 14.81
N ALA A 243 -10.72 -45.20 13.97
CA ALA A 243 -11.75 -44.18 13.75
C ALA A 243 -13.01 -44.72 13.04
N ALA A 244 -12.84 -45.71 12.15
CA ALA A 244 -13.96 -46.36 11.47
C ALA A 244 -14.77 -47.23 12.45
N ASP A 245 -14.10 -47.92 13.37
CA ASP A 245 -14.77 -48.76 14.36
C ASP A 245 -15.52 -47.89 15.40
N ALA A 246 -14.95 -46.74 15.77
CA ALA A 246 -15.58 -45.77 16.65
C ALA A 246 -16.96 -45.29 16.14
N VAL A 247 -17.14 -45.16 14.83
CA VAL A 247 -18.42 -44.76 14.20
C VAL A 247 -19.54 -45.70 14.63
N GLY A 248 -19.31 -47.02 14.62
CA GLY A 248 -20.33 -48.00 14.99
C GLY A 248 -20.79 -47.88 16.45
N TRP A 249 -19.87 -47.56 17.36
CA TRP A 249 -20.18 -47.30 18.77
C TRP A 249 -20.97 -45.99 18.93
N LEU A 250 -20.58 -44.93 18.23
CA LEU A 250 -21.20 -43.61 18.30
C LEU A 250 -22.59 -43.57 17.64
N GLN A 251 -22.81 -44.31 16.55
CA GLN A 251 -24.13 -44.46 15.92
C GLN A 251 -25.12 -45.16 16.86
N ARG A 252 -24.68 -46.19 17.60
CA ARG A 252 -25.51 -46.85 18.61
C ARG A 252 -25.85 -45.91 19.77
N ALA A 253 -24.89 -45.10 20.23
CA ALA A 253 -25.15 -44.07 21.23
C ALA A 253 -26.21 -43.07 20.74
N LEU A 254 -26.11 -42.61 19.50
CA LEU A 254 -27.04 -41.64 18.91
C LEU A 254 -28.45 -42.23 18.76
N ALA A 255 -28.58 -43.47 18.26
CA ALA A 255 -29.86 -44.15 18.08
C ALA A 255 -30.63 -44.37 19.39
N LEU A 256 -29.94 -44.42 20.54
CA LEU A 256 -30.56 -44.51 21.86
C LEU A 256 -31.12 -43.17 22.35
N VAL A 257 -30.52 -42.07 21.92
CA VAL A 257 -30.92 -40.71 22.32
C VAL A 257 -31.96 -40.13 21.36
N ASP A 258 -32.00 -40.55 20.10
CA ASP A 258 -32.95 -40.07 19.09
C ASP A 258 -34.38 -40.64 19.22
N LYS A 259 -34.59 -41.68 20.04
CA LYS A 259 -35.89 -42.39 20.18
C LYS A 259 -36.88 -41.74 21.18
N GLU A 260 -36.67 -40.51 21.65
CA GLU A 260 -37.55 -39.83 22.62
C GLU A 260 -38.17 -38.53 22.11
N ASN A 261 -39.49 -38.38 22.33
CA ASN A 261 -40.27 -37.18 22.10
C ASN A 261 -40.30 -36.27 23.35
N ASP A 262 -39.83 -35.04 23.18
CA ASP A 262 -40.16 -33.75 23.81
C ASP A 262 -40.20 -33.48 25.33
N GLU A 263 -40.31 -34.44 26.25
CA GLU A 263 -40.58 -34.06 27.68
C GLU A 263 -39.35 -33.89 28.61
N THR A 264 -38.14 -34.31 28.22
CA THR A 264 -36.89 -34.24 29.05
C THR A 264 -35.76 -33.43 28.39
N ALA A 265 -36.12 -32.41 27.61
CA ALA A 265 -35.27 -31.74 26.62
C ALA A 265 -33.92 -31.14 27.12
N GLY A 266 -33.75 -30.85 28.42
CA GLY A 266 -32.58 -30.11 28.92
C GLY A 266 -31.27 -30.92 29.09
N SER A 267 -31.34 -32.09 29.72
CA SER A 267 -30.15 -32.95 29.97
C SER A 267 -29.79 -33.76 28.73
N LEU A 268 -30.80 -34.33 28.07
CA LEU A 268 -30.65 -35.20 26.91
C LEU A 268 -30.05 -34.45 25.70
N ALA A 269 -30.35 -33.16 25.54
CA ALA A 269 -29.78 -32.34 24.47
C ALA A 269 -28.26 -32.19 24.59
N LYS A 270 -27.71 -32.04 25.80
CA LYS A 270 -26.25 -31.94 26.02
C LYS A 270 -25.54 -33.26 25.68
N SER A 271 -26.14 -34.38 26.05
CA SER A 271 -25.64 -35.72 25.72
C SER A 271 -25.65 -35.97 24.21
N LYS A 272 -26.75 -35.61 23.52
CA LYS A 272 -26.85 -35.67 22.05
C LYS A 272 -25.79 -34.81 21.35
N ILE A 273 -25.60 -33.57 21.81
CA ILE A 273 -24.57 -32.63 21.32
C ILE A 273 -23.17 -33.27 21.40
N SER A 274 -22.84 -33.86 22.54
CA SER A 274 -21.52 -34.45 22.76
C SER A 274 -21.27 -35.68 21.85
N ILE A 275 -22.31 -36.50 21.64
CA ILE A 275 -22.26 -37.65 20.74
C ILE A 275 -22.08 -37.21 19.29
N LEU A 276 -22.91 -36.28 18.79
CA LEU A 276 -22.83 -35.78 17.41
C LEU A 276 -21.48 -35.14 17.09
N ARG A 277 -20.92 -34.35 18.02
CA ARG A 277 -19.56 -33.80 17.88
C ARG A 277 -18.52 -34.90 17.70
N THR A 278 -18.56 -35.90 18.57
CA THR A 278 -17.59 -37.01 18.56
C THR A 278 -17.76 -37.84 17.29
N LEU A 279 -18.99 -38.02 16.81
CA LEU A 279 -19.32 -38.71 15.57
C LEU A 279 -18.84 -37.95 14.34
N ALA A 280 -19.01 -36.62 14.28
CA ALA A 280 -18.46 -35.80 13.20
C ALA A 280 -16.93 -35.90 13.13
N LEU A 281 -16.25 -35.90 14.28
CA LEU A 281 -14.80 -36.09 14.36
C LEU A 281 -14.38 -37.51 13.91
N ALA A 282 -15.14 -38.55 14.29
CA ALA A 282 -14.90 -39.92 13.85
C ALA A 282 -15.05 -40.05 12.33
N TYR A 283 -16.11 -39.48 11.74
CA TYR A 283 -16.30 -39.45 10.29
C TYR A 283 -15.20 -38.68 9.56
N PHE A 284 -14.77 -37.54 10.10
CA PHE A 284 -13.67 -36.78 9.51
C PHE A 284 -12.34 -37.57 9.55
N THR A 285 -12.05 -38.22 10.67
CA THR A 285 -10.80 -39.00 10.87
C THR A 285 -10.78 -40.28 10.04
N SER A 286 -11.95 -40.89 9.81
CA SER A 286 -12.14 -42.05 8.93
C SER A 286 -12.34 -41.68 7.46
N GLU A 287 -12.12 -40.40 7.08
CA GLU A 287 -12.21 -39.88 5.71
C GLU A 287 -13.62 -40.00 5.07
N SER A 288 -14.65 -40.25 5.88
CA SER A 288 -16.05 -40.28 5.47
C SER A 288 -16.66 -38.87 5.48
N TYR A 289 -16.10 -37.97 4.66
CA TYR A 289 -16.41 -36.54 4.70
C TYR A 289 -17.88 -36.20 4.41
N ASP A 290 -18.55 -36.93 3.52
CA ASP A 290 -19.96 -36.73 3.20
C ASP A 290 -20.86 -36.91 4.43
N ARG A 291 -20.53 -37.90 5.27
CA ARG A 291 -21.25 -38.18 6.52
C ARG A 291 -20.88 -37.19 7.61
N ALA A 292 -19.62 -36.77 7.67
CA ALA A 292 -19.18 -35.70 8.58
C ALA A 292 -19.94 -34.40 8.29
N GLU A 293 -20.10 -34.05 7.02
CA GLU A 293 -20.88 -32.89 6.57
C GLU A 293 -22.35 -33.00 6.97
N ALA A 294 -23.02 -34.11 6.65
CA ALA A 294 -24.42 -34.30 7.01
C ALA A 294 -24.68 -34.14 8.51
N VAL A 295 -23.80 -34.72 9.36
CA VAL A 295 -23.90 -34.57 10.82
C VAL A 295 -23.69 -33.12 11.26
N LEU A 296 -22.72 -32.41 10.66
CA LEU A 296 -22.43 -31.01 11.03
C LEU A 296 -23.53 -30.05 10.55
N ASP A 297 -24.13 -30.30 9.39
CA ASP A 297 -25.21 -29.48 8.83
C ASP A 297 -26.52 -29.65 9.60
N GLU A 298 -26.79 -30.84 10.15
CA GLU A 298 -27.89 -31.05 11.10
C GLU A 298 -27.62 -30.33 12.42
N PHE A 299 -26.35 -30.34 12.87
CA PHE A 299 -25.99 -29.91 14.22
C PHE A 299 -25.83 -28.40 14.40
N ILE A 300 -25.23 -27.72 13.42
CA ILE A 300 -24.87 -26.29 13.56
C ILE A 300 -26.08 -25.37 13.77
N PRO A 301 -27.23 -25.54 13.07
CA PRO A 301 -28.41 -24.73 13.33
C PRO A 301 -28.91 -24.85 14.78
N ILE A 302 -28.82 -26.05 15.36
CA ILE A 302 -29.21 -26.31 16.75
C ILE A 302 -28.29 -25.53 17.70
N VAL A 303 -26.98 -25.55 17.45
CA VAL A 303 -25.99 -24.78 18.22
C VAL A 303 -26.21 -23.28 18.09
N ASP A 304 -26.45 -22.78 16.88
CA ASP A 304 -26.63 -21.35 16.59
C ASP A 304 -27.91 -20.79 17.25
N SER A 305 -28.91 -21.65 17.49
CA SER A 305 -30.15 -21.32 18.21
C SER A 305 -30.02 -21.36 19.74
N GLY A 306 -28.99 -22.01 20.28
CA GLY A 306 -28.79 -22.20 21.72
C GLY A 306 -28.24 -20.97 22.46
N GLN A 307 -28.31 -20.99 23.80
CA GLN A 307 -27.88 -19.87 24.65
C GLN A 307 -26.35 -19.73 24.81
N ALA A 308 -25.56 -20.75 24.45
CA ALA A 308 -24.10 -20.79 24.66
C ALA A 308 -23.30 -20.60 23.35
N LYS A 309 -23.64 -19.58 22.56
CA LYS A 309 -23.13 -19.37 21.18
C LYS A 309 -21.60 -19.24 21.06
N GLU A 310 -20.94 -18.75 22.11
CA GLU A 310 -19.51 -18.47 22.17
C GLU A 310 -18.68 -19.59 22.84
N SER A 311 -19.28 -20.76 23.07
CA SER A 311 -18.54 -21.89 23.62
C SER A 311 -17.37 -22.28 22.71
N GLN A 312 -16.17 -22.39 23.27
CA GLN A 312 -14.97 -22.85 22.56
C GLN A 312 -15.20 -24.19 21.84
N GLU A 313 -16.02 -25.05 22.44
CA GLU A 313 -16.37 -26.36 21.90
C GLU A 313 -17.20 -26.26 20.61
N TYR A 314 -18.08 -25.26 20.51
CA TYR A 314 -18.87 -25.01 19.31
C TYR A 314 -18.04 -24.35 18.22
N GLN A 315 -17.06 -23.53 18.62
CA GLN A 315 -16.14 -22.95 17.65
C GLN A 315 -15.26 -24.01 16.98
N GLN A 316 -14.79 -25.02 17.74
CA GLN A 316 -14.07 -26.17 17.17
C GLN A 316 -14.88 -26.92 16.12
N LEU A 317 -16.21 -26.98 16.28
CA LEU A 317 -17.09 -27.62 15.30
C LEU A 317 -17.23 -26.82 14.00
N ARG A 318 -17.29 -25.49 14.09
CA ARG A 318 -17.29 -24.63 12.90
C ARG A 318 -15.97 -24.77 12.12
N TRP A 319 -14.84 -24.85 12.84
CA TRP A 319 -13.55 -25.17 12.24
C TRP A 319 -13.51 -26.57 11.61
N LEU A 320 -14.11 -27.58 12.26
CA LEU A 320 -14.22 -28.92 11.69
C LEU A 320 -15.05 -28.93 10.40
N ARG A 321 -16.17 -28.19 10.34
CA ARG A 321 -16.97 -28.04 9.11
C ARG A 321 -16.15 -27.43 7.98
N LEU A 322 -15.40 -26.37 8.25
CA LEU A 322 -14.52 -25.77 7.26
C LEU A 322 -13.47 -26.79 6.76
N ALA A 323 -12.87 -27.57 7.68
CA ALA A 323 -11.92 -28.61 7.32
C ALA A 323 -12.55 -29.70 6.44
N VAL A 324 -13.78 -30.14 6.74
CA VAL A 324 -14.56 -31.08 5.91
C VAL A 324 -14.77 -30.50 4.51
N TYR A 325 -15.27 -29.26 4.40
CA TYR A 325 -15.50 -28.59 3.13
C TYR A 325 -14.24 -28.44 2.28
N LYS A 326 -13.09 -28.12 2.90
CA LYS A 326 -11.80 -28.05 2.20
C LYS A 326 -11.38 -29.42 1.67
N ARG A 327 -11.51 -30.49 2.46
CA ARG A 327 -11.17 -31.86 2.04
C ARG A 327 -12.06 -32.34 0.89
N ARG A 328 -13.35 -32.00 0.91
CA ARG A 328 -14.30 -32.32 -0.17
C ARG A 328 -14.18 -31.44 -1.40
N LYS A 329 -13.41 -30.35 -1.35
CA LYS A 329 -13.39 -29.29 -2.38
C LYS A 329 -14.80 -28.76 -2.64
N ALA A 330 -15.51 -28.42 -1.57
CA ALA A 330 -16.85 -27.84 -1.64
C ALA A 330 -16.86 -26.54 -2.46
N ARG A 331 -18.05 -26.13 -2.91
CA ARG A 331 -18.25 -24.89 -3.67
C ARG A 331 -17.81 -23.68 -2.84
N GLU A 332 -17.34 -22.64 -3.51
CA GLU A 332 -16.89 -21.39 -2.86
C GLU A 332 -17.95 -20.79 -1.94
N SER A 333 -19.24 -20.85 -2.31
CA SER A 333 -20.34 -20.38 -1.48
C SER A 333 -20.42 -21.09 -0.12
N ALA A 334 -20.19 -22.41 -0.08
CA ALA A 334 -20.22 -23.18 1.17
C ALA A 334 -19.03 -22.82 2.07
N LEU A 335 -17.85 -22.62 1.48
CA LEU A 335 -16.66 -22.16 2.20
C LEU A 335 -16.85 -20.74 2.76
N THR A 336 -17.45 -19.84 1.98
CA THR A 336 -17.80 -18.49 2.45
C THR A 336 -18.76 -18.53 3.63
N GLU A 337 -19.86 -19.29 3.55
CA GLU A 337 -20.82 -19.36 4.66
C GLU A 337 -20.22 -20.01 5.92
N ALA A 338 -19.38 -21.04 5.78
CA ALA A 338 -18.66 -21.63 6.91
C ALA A 338 -17.71 -20.62 7.58
N LEU A 339 -16.94 -19.86 6.80
CA LEU A 339 -16.03 -18.84 7.33
C LEU A 339 -16.78 -17.65 7.95
N LYS A 340 -17.90 -17.22 7.38
CA LYS A 340 -18.77 -16.21 8.01
C LYS A 340 -19.28 -16.68 9.37
N SER A 341 -19.77 -17.92 9.43
CA SER A 341 -20.24 -18.53 10.68
C SER A 341 -19.14 -18.57 11.75
N ILE A 342 -17.88 -18.87 11.38
CA ILE A 342 -16.72 -18.78 12.28
C ILE A 342 -16.54 -17.35 12.80
N VAL A 343 -16.56 -16.35 11.92
CA VAL A 343 -16.37 -14.93 12.27
C VAL A 343 -17.50 -14.40 13.16
N ASP A 344 -18.74 -14.83 12.93
CA ASP A 344 -19.91 -14.37 13.70
C ASP A 344 -19.93 -14.88 15.16
N HIS A 345 -19.30 -16.02 15.41
CA HIS A 345 -19.40 -16.73 16.70
C HIS A 345 -18.06 -16.87 17.44
N MET A 346 -16.95 -16.37 16.88
CA MET A 346 -15.68 -16.33 17.59
C MET A 346 -15.68 -15.21 18.64
N PRO A 347 -15.04 -15.42 19.81
CA PRO A 347 -14.70 -14.31 20.68
C PRO A 347 -13.74 -13.38 19.94
N TRP A 348 -14.03 -12.08 19.94
CA TRP A 348 -13.18 -11.10 19.27
C TRP A 348 -11.91 -10.86 20.07
N ALA A 349 -10.85 -11.57 19.69
CA ALA A 349 -9.52 -11.51 20.27
C ALA A 349 -8.46 -11.63 19.16
N GLU A 350 -7.26 -11.08 19.40
CA GLU A 350 -6.19 -11.04 18.41
C GLU A 350 -5.75 -12.45 17.95
N SER A 351 -5.74 -13.43 18.86
CA SER A 351 -5.42 -14.82 18.53
C SER A 351 -6.41 -15.41 17.52
N ASN A 352 -7.71 -15.21 17.75
CA ASN A 352 -8.77 -15.79 16.92
C ASN A 352 -8.82 -15.14 15.54
N ILE A 353 -8.62 -13.82 15.48
CA ILE A 353 -8.49 -13.12 14.18
C ILE A 353 -7.26 -13.63 13.43
N SER A 354 -6.15 -13.84 14.12
CA SER A 354 -4.93 -14.39 13.50
C SER A 354 -5.17 -15.79 12.95
N GLU A 355 -5.91 -16.65 13.66
CA GLU A 355 -6.31 -17.98 13.16
C GLU A 355 -7.16 -17.87 11.88
N VAL A 356 -8.15 -16.98 11.84
CA VAL A 356 -8.97 -16.74 10.65
C VAL A 356 -8.12 -16.24 9.48
N LEU A 357 -7.25 -15.25 9.70
CA LEU A 357 -6.39 -14.70 8.64
C LEU A 357 -5.37 -15.74 8.15
N GLN A 358 -4.81 -16.55 9.05
CA GLN A 358 -3.92 -17.66 8.68
C GLN A 358 -4.65 -18.69 7.82
N GLU A 359 -5.89 -19.03 8.19
CA GLU A 359 -6.71 -19.96 7.42
C GLU A 359 -7.03 -19.43 6.02
N LEU A 360 -7.39 -18.15 5.89
CA LEU A 360 -7.59 -17.49 4.59
C LEU A 360 -6.31 -17.55 3.73
N GLY A 361 -5.13 -17.48 4.37
CA GLY A 361 -3.84 -17.69 3.73
C GLY A 361 -3.69 -19.05 3.04
N THR A 362 -4.36 -20.09 3.55
CA THR A 362 -4.33 -21.44 2.94
C THR A 362 -5.23 -21.59 1.71
N LEU A 363 -6.17 -20.66 1.50
CA LEU A 363 -7.11 -20.67 0.38
C LEU A 363 -6.60 -19.86 -0.82
N SER A 364 -5.28 -19.84 -1.04
CA SER A 364 -4.59 -18.90 -1.93
C SER A 364 -5.10 -18.85 -3.38
N GLN A 365 -5.80 -19.88 -3.85
CA GLN A 365 -6.40 -19.95 -5.20
C GLN A 365 -7.85 -19.44 -5.26
N GLN A 366 -8.54 -19.30 -4.12
CA GLN A 366 -9.95 -18.92 -4.02
C GLN A 366 -10.10 -17.44 -3.63
N HIS A 367 -9.57 -16.55 -4.46
CA HIS A 367 -9.52 -15.12 -4.15
C HIS A 367 -10.91 -14.52 -3.84
N ALA A 368 -11.97 -14.94 -4.53
CA ALA A 368 -13.32 -14.43 -4.27
C ALA A 368 -13.79 -14.70 -2.82
N VAL A 369 -13.54 -15.91 -2.31
CA VAL A 369 -13.84 -16.28 -0.92
C VAL A 369 -13.01 -15.43 0.05
N ILE A 370 -11.70 -15.32 -0.20
CA ILE A 370 -10.79 -14.53 0.63
C ILE A 370 -11.29 -13.08 0.74
N MET A 371 -11.58 -12.45 -0.40
CA MET A 371 -12.05 -11.07 -0.46
C MET A 371 -13.39 -10.89 0.27
N GLY A 372 -14.33 -11.81 0.05
CA GLY A 372 -15.65 -11.78 0.71
C GLY A 372 -15.56 -11.87 2.23
N ILE A 373 -14.67 -12.72 2.77
CA ILE A 373 -14.49 -12.88 4.21
C ILE A 373 -13.76 -11.71 4.84
N HIS A 374 -12.74 -11.15 4.18
CA HIS A 374 -12.11 -9.91 4.67
C HIS A 374 -13.11 -8.76 4.75
N HIS A 375 -13.94 -8.57 3.71
CA HIS A 375 -14.99 -7.55 3.70
C HIS A 375 -16.01 -7.78 4.82
N TYR A 376 -16.42 -9.03 5.03
CA TYR A 376 -17.37 -9.41 6.07
C TYR A 376 -16.79 -9.20 7.47
N GLY A 377 -15.58 -9.69 7.73
CA GLY A 377 -14.87 -9.52 8.99
C GLY A 377 -14.62 -8.06 9.33
N LEU A 378 -14.29 -7.24 8.33
CA LEU A 378 -14.16 -5.80 8.50
C LEU A 378 -15.49 -5.15 8.87
N LYS A 379 -16.59 -5.46 8.16
CA LYS A 379 -17.94 -5.00 8.53
C LYS A 379 -18.32 -5.37 9.95
N ARG A 380 -18.02 -6.59 10.36
CA ARG A 380 -18.30 -7.07 11.72
C ARG A 380 -17.43 -6.34 12.75
N ALA A 381 -16.14 -6.15 12.48
CA ALA A 381 -15.23 -5.39 13.34
C ALA A 381 -15.70 -3.95 13.57
N MET A 382 -16.26 -3.30 12.55
CA MET A 382 -16.81 -1.93 12.67
C MET A 382 -18.12 -1.85 13.46
N SER A 383 -18.82 -2.96 13.69
CA SER A 383 -20.07 -2.97 14.48
C SER A 383 -19.84 -2.92 15.99
N PHE A 384 -18.60 -3.08 16.44
CA PHE A 384 -18.20 -2.95 17.84
C PHE A 384 -18.09 -1.48 18.25
N LYS A 385 -18.41 -1.17 19.52
CA LYS A 385 -18.50 0.22 19.99
C LYS A 385 -17.12 0.87 20.07
N ALA A 386 -17.08 2.19 19.84
CA ALA A 386 -15.89 3.01 20.01
C ALA A 386 -15.32 2.88 21.44
N GLY A 387 -14.07 2.41 21.56
CA GLY A 387 -13.37 2.19 22.84
C GLY A 387 -12.85 0.76 23.04
N GLU A 388 -13.39 -0.21 22.30
CA GLU A 388 -12.84 -1.57 22.20
C GLU A 388 -11.68 -1.60 21.19
N THR A 389 -10.75 -2.56 21.34
CA THR A 389 -9.57 -2.68 20.46
C THR A 389 -10.01 -2.75 18.98
N ASN A 390 -9.52 -1.84 18.14
CA ASN A 390 -9.92 -1.79 16.73
C ASN A 390 -9.33 -2.98 15.96
N TYR A 391 -10.16 -3.97 15.67
CA TYR A 391 -9.77 -5.19 14.94
C TYR A 391 -9.84 -5.03 13.42
N ALA A 392 -10.40 -3.92 12.91
CA ALA A 392 -10.54 -3.67 11.47
C ALA A 392 -9.17 -3.55 10.77
N ASP A 393 -8.16 -3.04 11.48
CA ASP A 393 -6.80 -2.81 10.99
C ASP A 393 -6.15 -4.09 10.43
N ARG A 394 -6.31 -5.21 11.14
CA ARG A 394 -5.73 -6.51 10.76
C ARG A 394 -6.35 -7.06 9.47
N PHE A 395 -7.69 -6.98 9.37
CA PHE A 395 -8.39 -7.36 8.15
C PHE A 395 -8.02 -6.46 6.98
N LEU A 396 -7.90 -5.15 7.18
CA LEU A 396 -7.51 -4.19 6.14
C LEU A 396 -6.10 -4.48 5.59
N LEU A 397 -5.12 -4.68 6.46
CA LEU A 397 -3.74 -4.97 6.05
C LEU A 397 -3.63 -6.32 5.31
N SER A 398 -4.31 -7.34 5.83
CA SER A 398 -4.35 -8.66 5.18
C SER A 398 -5.04 -8.59 3.81
N LEU A 399 -6.12 -7.82 3.70
CA LEU A 399 -6.84 -7.60 2.44
C LEU A 399 -5.96 -6.98 1.37
N ILE A 400 -5.24 -5.89 1.70
CA ILE A 400 -4.30 -5.23 0.78
C ILE A 400 -3.24 -6.22 0.29
N PHE A 401 -2.70 -7.04 1.18
CA PHE A 401 -1.72 -8.06 0.83
C PHE A 401 -2.30 -9.13 -0.11
N HIS A 402 -3.50 -9.64 0.16
CA HIS A 402 -4.15 -10.63 -0.71
C HIS A 402 -4.52 -10.07 -2.08
N CYS A 403 -4.99 -8.81 -2.16
CA CYS A 403 -5.26 -8.13 -3.43
C CYS A 403 -4.02 -8.04 -4.32
N SER A 404 -2.84 -7.88 -3.72
CA SER A 404 -1.57 -7.86 -4.48
C SER A 404 -1.21 -9.18 -5.16
N LYS A 405 -1.86 -10.27 -4.75
CA LYS A 405 -1.66 -11.63 -5.27
C LYS A 405 -2.84 -12.13 -6.11
N ASP A 406 -3.91 -11.36 -6.26
CA ASP A 406 -5.07 -11.76 -7.07
C ASP A 406 -4.71 -11.69 -8.56
N ASP A 407 -5.00 -12.77 -9.29
CA ASP A 407 -4.81 -12.83 -10.73
C ASP A 407 -5.73 -11.86 -11.49
N ASN A 408 -6.89 -11.51 -10.91
CA ASN A 408 -7.82 -10.52 -11.44
C ASN A 408 -7.61 -9.15 -10.77
N HIS A 409 -6.71 -8.35 -11.35
CA HIS A 409 -6.38 -7.01 -10.87
C HIS A 409 -7.60 -6.09 -10.76
N ALA A 410 -8.50 -6.07 -11.76
CA ALA A 410 -9.66 -5.18 -11.76
C ALA A 410 -10.62 -5.48 -10.59
N ARG A 411 -10.87 -6.76 -10.30
CA ARG A 411 -11.68 -7.17 -9.14
C ARG A 411 -11.01 -6.77 -7.82
N ALA A 412 -9.70 -6.98 -7.71
CA ALA A 412 -8.95 -6.64 -6.51
C ALA A 412 -8.98 -5.14 -6.22
N MET A 413 -8.78 -4.30 -7.25
CA MET A 413 -8.83 -2.83 -7.10
C MET A 413 -10.21 -2.36 -6.67
N LYS A 414 -11.27 -2.87 -7.32
CA LYS A 414 -12.66 -2.54 -6.97
C LYS A 414 -12.98 -2.91 -5.52
N SER A 415 -12.55 -4.10 -5.09
CA SER A 415 -12.80 -4.56 -3.72
C SER A 415 -12.09 -3.70 -2.66
N LEU A 416 -10.86 -3.24 -2.95
CA LEU A 416 -10.16 -2.29 -2.07
C LEU A 416 -10.85 -0.93 -2.04
N GLU A 417 -11.30 -0.43 -3.19
CA GLU A 417 -12.05 0.83 -3.29
C GLU A 417 -13.37 0.77 -2.49
N ASP A 418 -14.12 -0.33 -2.61
CA ASP A 418 -15.36 -0.57 -1.86
C ASP A 418 -15.09 -0.59 -0.34
N VAL A 419 -14.01 -1.26 0.12
CA VAL A 419 -13.63 -1.31 1.54
C VAL A 419 -13.14 0.05 2.05
N PHE A 420 -12.34 0.78 1.26
CA PHE A 420 -11.86 2.09 1.66
C PHE A 420 -12.99 3.12 1.74
N SER A 421 -13.96 3.04 0.82
CA SER A 421 -15.17 3.88 0.84
C SER A 421 -15.98 3.61 2.09
N LEU A 422 -16.25 2.34 2.37
CA LEU A 422 -16.97 1.88 3.57
C LEU A 422 -16.31 2.38 4.87
N LEU A 423 -14.98 2.28 4.99
CA LEU A 423 -14.24 2.80 6.15
C LEU A 423 -14.31 4.33 6.24
N SER A 424 -14.24 5.03 5.12
CA SER A 424 -14.24 6.50 5.10
C SER A 424 -15.60 7.14 5.43
N GLU A 425 -16.67 6.39 5.18
CA GLU A 425 -18.06 6.74 5.51
C GLU A 425 -18.44 6.32 6.94
N SER A 426 -17.66 5.44 7.57
CA SER A 426 -17.87 5.02 8.95
C SER A 426 -17.22 5.97 9.96
N ASP A 427 -17.70 5.95 11.21
CA ASP A 427 -17.12 6.70 12.34
C ASP A 427 -15.82 6.04 12.90
N VAL A 428 -15.26 5.05 12.21
CA VAL A 428 -14.08 4.32 12.67
C VAL A 428 -12.81 5.10 12.34
N GLU A 429 -12.12 5.57 13.37
CA GLU A 429 -10.79 6.18 13.22
C GLU A 429 -9.70 5.11 13.13
N LEU A 430 -9.04 5.01 11.98
CA LEU A 430 -7.84 4.20 11.83
C LEU A 430 -6.65 4.88 12.49
N GLY A 431 -5.86 4.13 13.26
CA GLY A 431 -4.63 4.66 13.87
C GLY A 431 -3.59 5.09 12.81
N ASN A 432 -2.81 6.14 13.11
CA ASN A 432 -1.76 6.65 12.21
C ASN A 432 -0.74 5.59 11.78
N VAL A 433 -0.44 4.63 12.67
CA VAL A 433 0.46 3.49 12.37
C VAL A 433 -0.11 2.62 11.24
N VAL A 434 -1.42 2.35 11.27
CA VAL A 434 -2.10 1.48 10.31
C VAL A 434 -2.26 2.18 8.97
N ILE A 435 -2.62 3.47 8.99
CA ILE A 435 -2.64 4.32 7.79
C ILE A 435 -1.27 4.29 7.10
N THR A 436 -0.20 4.48 7.87
CA THR A 436 1.17 4.45 7.34
C THR A 436 1.53 3.08 6.78
N ALA A 437 1.15 1.99 7.46
CA ALA A 437 1.38 0.63 6.97
C ALA A 437 0.61 0.33 5.67
N CYS A 438 -0.67 0.71 5.58
CA CYS A 438 -1.49 0.57 4.38
C CYS A 438 -0.88 1.35 3.21
N MET A 439 -0.53 2.62 3.42
CA MET A 439 0.11 3.46 2.40
C MET A 439 1.46 2.91 1.95
N THR A 440 2.25 2.36 2.87
CA THR A 440 3.54 1.72 2.55
C THR A 440 3.35 0.49 1.67
N LEU A 441 2.35 -0.35 1.97
CA LEU A 441 2.02 -1.53 1.16
C LEU A 441 1.55 -1.11 -0.25
N ILE A 442 0.60 -0.17 -0.33
CA ILE A 442 0.10 0.36 -1.60
C ILE A 442 1.25 0.91 -2.44
N TRP A 443 2.12 1.73 -1.85
CA TRP A 443 3.27 2.30 -2.53
C TRP A 443 4.26 1.23 -3.01
N ARG A 444 4.54 0.22 -2.18
CA ARG A 444 5.43 -0.89 -2.51
C ARG A 444 4.90 -1.72 -3.67
N PHE A 445 3.60 -2.04 -3.67
CA PHE A 445 2.98 -2.83 -4.75
C PHE A 445 2.90 -2.05 -6.06
N GLY A 446 2.48 -0.77 -6.01
CA GLY A 446 2.55 0.12 -7.17
C GLY A 446 3.97 0.25 -7.71
N GLY A 447 4.98 0.38 -6.83
CA GLY A 447 6.39 0.46 -7.20
C GLY A 447 6.92 -0.80 -7.87
N LYS A 448 6.56 -1.99 -7.36
CA LYS A 448 6.92 -3.28 -7.96
C LYS A 448 6.34 -3.42 -9.37
N LEU A 449 5.07 -3.05 -9.56
CA LEU A 449 4.40 -3.10 -10.87
C LEU A 449 5.00 -2.08 -11.85
N HIS A 450 5.33 -0.89 -11.38
CA HIS A 450 5.99 0.14 -12.18
C HIS A 450 7.37 -0.34 -12.67
N GLN A 451 8.19 -0.92 -11.79
CA GLN A 451 9.49 -1.51 -12.18
C GLN A 451 9.32 -2.66 -13.18
N GLY A 452 8.25 -3.44 -13.05
CA GLY A 452 7.86 -4.47 -14.01
C GLY A 452 7.21 -3.97 -15.30
N LYS A 453 7.21 -2.65 -15.56
CA LYS A 453 6.57 -1.99 -16.74
C LYS A 453 5.06 -2.25 -16.89
N LYS A 454 4.37 -2.68 -15.82
CA LYS A 454 2.91 -2.82 -15.77
C LYS A 454 2.29 -1.50 -15.33
N TRP A 455 2.46 -0.45 -16.13
CA TRP A 455 2.16 0.93 -15.73
C TRP A 455 0.69 1.18 -15.42
N ALA A 456 -0.24 0.58 -16.18
CA ALA A 456 -1.68 0.75 -15.92
C ALA A 456 -2.07 0.22 -14.53
N ALA A 457 -1.66 -1.01 -14.22
CA ALA A 457 -1.90 -1.61 -12.91
C ALA A 457 -1.19 -0.85 -11.78
N ALA A 458 0.02 -0.33 -12.03
CA ALA A 458 0.72 0.52 -11.07
C ALA A 458 -0.04 1.82 -10.78
N ALA A 459 -0.64 2.43 -11.81
CA ALA A 459 -1.46 3.64 -11.66
C ALA A 459 -2.66 3.39 -10.75
N ASP A 460 -3.37 2.26 -10.90
CA ASP A 460 -4.52 1.91 -10.06
C ASP A 460 -4.13 1.79 -8.58
N TRP A 461 -3.02 1.12 -8.28
CA TRP A 461 -2.48 1.04 -6.92
C TRP A 461 -2.16 2.43 -6.35
N TYR A 462 -1.49 3.29 -7.12
CA TYR A 462 -1.22 4.64 -6.66
C TYR A 462 -2.50 5.47 -6.46
N LEU A 463 -3.51 5.31 -7.32
CA LEU A 463 -4.81 5.97 -7.15
C LEU A 463 -5.54 5.52 -5.88
N LEU A 464 -5.47 4.24 -5.52
CA LEU A 464 -5.99 3.76 -4.23
C LEU A 464 -5.35 4.48 -3.03
N GLY A 465 -4.05 4.74 -3.09
CA GLY A 465 -3.35 5.52 -2.05
C GLY A 465 -3.74 7.00 -2.00
N SER A 466 -4.55 7.47 -2.95
CA SER A 466 -5.09 8.84 -2.97
C SER A 466 -6.55 8.94 -2.49
N HIS A 467 -7.12 7.81 -2.03
CA HIS A 467 -8.47 7.71 -1.50
C HIS A 467 -8.69 8.63 -0.27
N GLN A 468 -9.92 9.08 -0.04
CA GLN A 468 -10.26 10.01 1.04
C GLN A 468 -9.84 9.50 2.43
N LEU A 469 -9.92 8.18 2.62
CA LEU A 469 -9.45 7.45 3.81
C LEU A 469 -8.01 7.82 4.22
N PHE A 470 -7.11 7.94 3.24
CA PHE A 470 -5.70 8.29 3.48
C PHE A 470 -5.41 9.78 3.33
N ARG A 471 -6.22 10.49 2.53
CA ARG A 471 -6.05 11.92 2.26
C ARG A 471 -6.33 12.80 3.48
N ARG A 472 -7.34 12.47 4.29
CA ARG A 472 -7.66 13.19 5.53
C ARG A 472 -6.48 13.17 6.53
N PRO A 473 -5.93 11.99 6.89
CA PRO A 473 -4.82 11.92 7.85
C PRO A 473 -3.44 12.23 7.26
N SER A 474 -3.22 11.99 5.95
CA SER A 474 -1.91 12.20 5.30
C SER A 474 -2.05 12.77 3.87
N PRO A 475 -2.34 14.07 3.74
CA PRO A 475 -2.52 14.71 2.43
C PRO A 475 -1.24 14.67 1.58
N GLU A 476 -0.06 14.78 2.20
CA GLU A 476 1.23 14.76 1.51
C GLU A 476 1.49 13.43 0.77
N MET A 477 1.21 12.30 1.44
CA MET A 477 1.39 10.98 0.85
C MET A 477 0.38 10.72 -0.28
N SER A 478 -0.84 11.21 -0.12
CA SER A 478 -1.86 11.18 -1.19
C SER A 478 -1.42 11.97 -2.43
N ASN A 479 -0.80 13.15 -2.24
CA ASN A 479 -0.26 13.96 -3.33
C ASN A 479 0.93 13.26 -4.03
N LYS A 480 1.77 12.53 -3.29
CA LYS A 480 2.83 11.69 -3.88
C LYS A 480 2.23 10.58 -4.74
N CYS A 481 1.14 9.95 -4.28
CA CYS A 481 0.40 8.94 -5.03
C CYS A 481 -0.19 9.50 -6.34
N TYR A 482 -0.85 10.67 -6.33
CA TYR A 482 -1.34 11.32 -7.55
C TYR A 482 -0.23 11.56 -8.58
N ARG A 483 0.92 12.09 -8.14
CA ARG A 483 2.09 12.31 -9.01
C ARG A 483 2.60 11.01 -9.62
N LYS A 484 2.70 9.93 -8.83
CA LYS A 484 3.14 8.62 -9.33
C LYS A 484 2.14 7.99 -10.30
N ALA A 485 0.84 8.08 -10.03
CA ALA A 485 -0.19 7.64 -10.97
C ALA A 485 -0.12 8.41 -12.30
N ALA A 486 0.03 9.75 -12.24
CA ALA A 486 0.20 10.57 -13.44
C ALA A 486 1.45 10.19 -14.25
N LEU A 487 2.58 9.92 -13.58
CA LEU A 487 3.79 9.42 -14.24
C LEU A 487 3.57 8.07 -14.94
N CYS A 488 2.81 7.15 -14.34
CA CYS A 488 2.44 5.88 -14.99
C CYS A 488 1.64 6.12 -16.29
N TYR A 489 0.69 7.05 -16.28
CA TYR A 489 -0.07 7.42 -17.47
C TYR A 489 0.77 8.12 -18.55
N ILE A 490 1.80 8.88 -18.14
CA ILE A 490 2.78 9.46 -19.08
C ILE A 490 3.58 8.36 -19.79
N GLU A 491 4.04 7.34 -19.07
CA GLU A 491 4.73 6.18 -19.68
C GLU A 491 3.83 5.42 -20.67
N LEU A 492 2.52 5.38 -20.40
CA LEU A 492 1.51 4.84 -21.32
C LEU A 492 1.16 5.76 -22.49
N LYS A 493 1.73 6.97 -22.55
CA LYS A 493 1.40 8.03 -23.52
C LYS A 493 -0.06 8.51 -23.44
N GLU A 494 -0.74 8.25 -22.32
CA GLU A 494 -2.11 8.71 -22.06
C GLU A 494 -2.12 10.07 -21.36
N TYR A 495 -1.58 11.10 -22.04
CA TYR A 495 -1.39 12.44 -21.46
C TYR A 495 -2.68 13.08 -20.95
N ALA A 496 -3.83 12.82 -21.59
CA ALA A 496 -5.13 13.32 -21.13
C ALA A 496 -5.50 12.76 -19.74
N LYS A 497 -5.32 11.46 -19.52
CA LYS A 497 -5.57 10.84 -18.21
C LYS A 497 -4.56 11.33 -17.18
N ALA A 498 -3.28 11.40 -17.53
CA ALA A 498 -2.25 11.95 -16.65
C ALA A 498 -2.59 13.38 -16.18
N SER A 499 -3.03 14.24 -17.11
CA SER A 499 -3.47 15.61 -16.81
C SER A 499 -4.69 15.63 -15.87
N THR A 500 -5.67 14.74 -16.08
CA THR A 500 -6.84 14.66 -15.19
C THR A 500 -6.48 14.25 -13.77
N VAL A 501 -5.51 13.34 -13.62
CA VAL A 501 -5.05 12.82 -12.33
C VAL A 501 -4.23 13.87 -11.60
N ILE A 502 -3.26 14.52 -12.26
CA ILE A 502 -2.40 15.51 -11.60
C ILE A 502 -3.18 16.75 -11.15
N ARG A 503 -4.25 17.14 -11.85
CA ARG A 503 -5.14 18.25 -11.41
C ARG A 503 -5.85 17.98 -10.08
N ARG A 504 -5.97 16.72 -9.65
CA ARG A 504 -6.52 16.35 -8.33
C ARG A 504 -5.49 16.53 -7.20
N CYS A 505 -4.21 16.67 -7.54
CA CYS A 505 -3.15 16.98 -6.59
C CYS A 505 -3.33 18.43 -6.11
N GLY A 506 -3.57 18.61 -4.81
CA GLY A 506 -3.82 19.93 -4.23
C GLY A 506 -2.55 20.68 -3.83
N SER A 507 -1.36 20.07 -3.95
CA SER A 507 -0.13 20.70 -3.49
C SER A 507 0.48 21.63 -4.53
N ASN A 508 0.84 22.84 -4.08
CA ASN A 508 1.65 23.79 -4.83
C ASN A 508 3.15 23.45 -4.73
N GLU A 509 3.49 22.18 -4.95
CA GLU A 509 4.85 21.66 -4.93
C GLU A 509 5.48 21.74 -6.32
N ALA A 510 6.79 22.01 -6.39
CA ALA A 510 7.57 22.06 -7.62
C ALA A 510 7.45 20.75 -8.42
N ALA A 511 7.47 19.62 -7.73
CA ALA A 511 7.29 18.30 -8.35
C ALA A 511 5.89 18.10 -8.97
N THR A 512 4.83 18.72 -8.43
CA THR A 512 3.48 18.68 -9.04
C THR A 512 3.47 19.47 -10.35
N HIS A 513 4.09 20.66 -10.35
CA HIS A 513 4.21 21.48 -11.56
C HIS A 513 5.11 20.85 -12.61
N TYR A 514 6.18 20.16 -12.20
CA TYR A 514 7.02 19.38 -13.12
C TYR A 514 6.22 18.27 -13.83
N VAL A 515 5.44 17.48 -13.09
CA VAL A 515 4.57 16.46 -13.70
C VAL A 515 3.50 17.09 -14.58
N THR A 516 2.94 18.24 -14.17
CA THR A 516 1.98 19.00 -14.99
C THR A 516 2.62 19.43 -16.31
N PHE A 517 3.86 19.94 -16.28
CA PHE A 517 4.66 20.28 -17.46
C PHE A 517 4.80 19.08 -18.41
N LEU A 518 5.11 17.89 -17.90
CA LEU A 518 5.24 16.67 -18.72
C LEU A 518 3.93 16.27 -19.43
N THR A 519 2.77 16.67 -18.89
CA THR A 519 1.46 16.40 -19.51
C THR A 519 0.99 17.53 -20.45
N ALA A 520 1.58 18.71 -20.34
CA ALA A 520 1.05 19.91 -20.96
C ALA A 520 1.72 20.22 -22.31
N VAL A 521 0.93 20.21 -23.39
CA VAL A 521 1.40 20.68 -24.70
C VAL A 521 1.38 22.22 -24.78
N TYR A 522 0.29 22.86 -24.34
CA TYR A 522 0.08 24.31 -24.47
C TYR A 522 0.36 25.11 -23.19
N GLN A 523 0.28 24.49 -22.01
CA GLN A 523 0.46 25.17 -20.72
C GLN A 523 1.86 24.97 -20.12
N ALA A 524 2.79 24.37 -20.89
CA ALA A 524 4.13 24.01 -20.45
C ALA A 524 4.88 25.19 -19.79
N ILE A 525 4.86 26.37 -20.42
CA ILE A 525 5.53 27.58 -19.91
C ILE A 525 4.94 28.01 -18.57
N ARG A 526 3.61 27.98 -18.43
CA ARG A 526 2.94 28.33 -17.16
C ARG A 526 3.37 27.37 -16.06
N SER A 527 3.40 26.06 -16.32
CA SER A 527 3.85 25.07 -15.34
C SER A 527 5.31 25.28 -14.91
N ILE A 528 6.20 25.67 -15.83
CA ILE A 528 7.59 26.00 -15.48
C ILE A 528 7.66 27.23 -14.56
N ASN A 529 6.87 28.27 -14.83
CA ASN A 529 6.83 29.48 -14.01
C ASN A 529 6.34 29.16 -12.58
N GLU A 530 5.27 28.39 -12.46
CA GLU A 530 4.72 28.00 -11.16
C GLU A 530 5.67 27.04 -10.42
N MET A 531 6.38 26.16 -11.14
CA MET A 531 7.40 25.29 -10.56
C MET A 531 8.53 26.08 -9.88
N GLN A 532 9.01 27.17 -10.49
CA GLN A 532 10.07 27.99 -9.89
C GLN A 532 9.59 28.77 -8.66
N ARG A 533 8.30 29.14 -8.62
CA ARG A 533 7.70 29.89 -7.50
C ARG A 533 7.37 29.00 -6.30
N ALA A 534 7.37 27.67 -6.48
CA ALA A 534 7.08 26.74 -5.41
C ALA A 534 8.20 26.73 -4.35
N GLN A 535 7.82 26.50 -3.08
CA GLN A 535 8.72 26.58 -1.94
C GLN A 535 9.82 25.50 -1.94
N ASP A 536 9.51 24.33 -2.49
CA ASP A 536 10.37 23.15 -2.60
C ASP A 536 11.17 23.09 -3.91
N PHE A 537 11.28 24.22 -4.62
CA PHE A 537 11.97 24.28 -5.91
C PHE A 537 13.45 23.89 -5.82
N ASP A 538 13.87 22.95 -6.67
CA ASP A 538 15.28 22.57 -6.89
C ASP A 538 15.68 22.92 -8.34
N ARG A 539 16.82 23.61 -8.50
CA ARG A 539 17.44 23.95 -9.80
C ARG A 539 17.57 22.72 -10.72
N LYS A 540 17.80 21.52 -10.17
CA LYS A 540 17.86 20.27 -10.96
C LYS A 540 16.58 20.00 -11.75
N MET A 541 15.42 20.46 -11.28
CA MET A 541 14.15 20.32 -12.00
C MET A 541 14.13 21.12 -13.31
N LEU A 542 14.75 22.31 -13.34
CA LEU A 542 14.91 23.08 -14.59
C LEU A 542 15.89 22.39 -15.56
N LEU A 543 16.94 21.74 -15.05
CA LEU A 543 17.85 20.96 -15.91
C LEU A 543 17.13 19.78 -16.56
N LEU A 544 16.29 19.07 -15.81
CA LEU A 544 15.44 18.00 -16.35
C LEU A 544 14.43 18.55 -17.38
N ALA A 545 13.76 19.66 -17.07
CA ALA A 545 12.84 20.33 -18.00
C ALA A 545 13.56 20.78 -19.29
N THR A 546 14.82 21.22 -19.19
CA THR A 546 15.66 21.59 -20.34
C THR A 546 15.89 20.37 -21.24
N GLN A 547 16.25 19.23 -20.65
CA GLN A 547 16.48 17.99 -21.38
C GLN A 547 15.22 17.49 -22.08
N VAL A 548 14.06 17.55 -21.40
CA VAL A 548 12.76 17.16 -21.97
C VAL A 548 12.37 18.10 -23.11
N ALA A 549 12.40 19.42 -22.89
CA ALA A 549 12.04 20.39 -23.91
C ALA A 549 12.94 20.30 -25.15
N HIS A 550 14.23 20.01 -24.96
CA HIS A 550 15.17 19.81 -26.06
C HIS A 550 14.88 18.52 -26.85
N ARG A 551 14.69 17.38 -26.16
CA ARG A 551 14.39 16.09 -26.80
C ARG A 551 13.05 16.08 -27.53
N SER A 552 12.08 16.83 -27.03
CA SER A 552 10.75 16.98 -27.63
C SER A 552 10.68 18.11 -28.65
N GLU A 553 11.81 18.73 -29.01
CA GLU A 553 11.93 19.84 -29.98
C GLU A 553 11.03 21.06 -29.68
N MET A 554 10.65 21.26 -28.41
CA MET A 554 9.80 22.36 -27.97
C MET A 554 10.61 23.65 -27.80
N ARG A 555 11.03 24.28 -28.90
CA ARG A 555 11.97 25.42 -28.92
C ARG A 555 11.55 26.60 -28.04
N LEU A 556 10.28 27.02 -28.06
CA LEU A 556 9.78 28.13 -27.22
C LEU A 556 9.79 27.79 -25.73
N VAL A 557 9.47 26.54 -25.39
CA VAL A 557 9.52 26.07 -24.00
C VAL A 557 10.97 25.97 -23.53
N LEU A 558 11.87 25.44 -24.37
CA LEU A 558 13.29 25.38 -24.09
C LEU A 558 13.87 26.77 -23.83
N LEU A 559 13.50 27.78 -24.63
CA LEU A 559 13.90 29.16 -24.41
C LEU A 559 13.41 29.68 -23.05
N SER A 560 12.16 29.37 -22.68
CA SER A 560 11.60 29.74 -21.38
C SER A 560 12.34 29.06 -20.21
N VAL A 561 12.62 27.76 -20.30
CA VAL A 561 13.36 27.03 -19.25
C VAL A 561 14.77 27.58 -19.08
N LEU A 562 15.50 27.82 -20.19
CA LEU A 562 16.85 28.38 -20.14
C LEU A 562 16.87 29.79 -19.52
N ASN A 563 15.85 30.60 -19.80
CA ASN A 563 15.67 31.91 -19.18
C ASN A 563 15.48 31.81 -17.66
N HIS A 564 14.65 30.88 -17.19
CA HIS A 564 14.48 30.66 -15.76
C HIS A 564 15.75 30.10 -15.12
N LEU A 565 16.49 29.23 -15.81
CA LEU A 565 17.76 28.72 -15.34
C LEU A 565 18.80 29.84 -15.18
N LEU A 566 18.86 30.79 -16.12
CA LEU A 566 19.71 31.98 -16.00
C LEU A 566 19.33 32.80 -14.77
N LYS A 567 18.04 33.01 -14.50
CA LYS A 567 17.56 33.74 -13.30
C LYS A 567 17.89 33.06 -11.97
N THR A 568 18.13 31.74 -11.97
CA THR A 568 18.56 31.03 -10.75
C THR A 568 20.03 31.25 -10.41
N LEU A 569 20.84 31.79 -11.33
CA LEU A 569 22.23 32.11 -11.07
C LEU A 569 22.32 33.32 -10.15
N LYS A 570 22.89 33.14 -8.96
CA LYS A 570 23.21 34.23 -8.03
C LYS A 570 24.60 34.75 -8.36
N PHE A 571 24.67 35.90 -9.01
CA PHE A 571 25.94 36.54 -9.33
C PHE A 571 26.62 37.00 -8.03
N GLY A 572 27.77 36.39 -7.73
CA GLY A 572 28.68 36.75 -6.63
C GLY A 572 30.11 36.84 -7.15
N SER A 573 31.11 36.91 -6.27
CA SER A 573 32.54 36.99 -6.64
C SER A 573 33.12 35.71 -7.26
N ASN A 574 32.28 34.71 -7.59
CA ASN A 574 32.73 33.41 -8.08
C ASN A 574 32.66 33.34 -9.61
N GLY A 575 33.82 33.32 -10.28
CA GLY A 575 33.94 33.43 -11.75
C GLY A 575 33.27 32.30 -12.54
N GLU A 576 33.08 31.10 -11.95
CA GLU A 576 32.43 29.97 -12.61
C GLU A 576 30.96 30.24 -12.98
N ILE A 577 30.25 31.02 -12.16
CA ILE A 577 28.84 31.38 -12.40
C ILE A 577 28.72 32.25 -13.67
N VAL A 578 29.72 33.09 -13.94
CA VAL A 578 29.76 33.93 -15.13
C VAL A 578 29.94 33.07 -16.39
N VAL A 579 30.79 32.03 -16.33
CA VAL A 579 30.97 31.08 -17.44
C VAL A 579 29.68 30.31 -17.74
N GLU A 580 28.98 29.82 -16.71
CA GLU A 580 27.67 29.18 -16.86
C GLU A 580 26.65 30.14 -17.51
N ALA A 581 26.58 31.40 -17.03
CA ALA A 581 25.68 32.41 -17.56
C ALA A 581 25.97 32.72 -19.04
N MET A 582 27.24 32.89 -19.42
CA MET A 582 27.64 33.12 -20.81
C MET A 582 27.25 31.95 -21.71
N THR A 583 27.42 30.72 -21.23
CA THR A 583 27.01 29.52 -21.97
C THR A 583 25.50 29.48 -22.20
N LEU A 584 24.69 29.80 -21.17
CA LEU A 584 23.23 29.86 -21.28
C LEU A 584 22.79 30.94 -22.27
N LEU A 585 23.37 32.15 -22.17
CA LEU A 585 23.09 33.26 -23.09
C LEU A 585 23.38 32.87 -24.54
N ARG A 586 24.54 32.24 -24.78
CA ARG A 586 24.92 31.72 -26.11
C ARG A 586 23.91 30.71 -26.64
N CYS A 587 23.44 29.78 -25.82
CA CYS A 587 22.42 28.81 -26.21
C CYS A 587 21.08 29.48 -26.54
N MET A 588 20.63 30.43 -25.73
CA MET A 588 19.37 31.17 -25.96
C MET A 588 19.43 32.02 -27.23
N ILE A 589 20.53 32.74 -27.45
CA ILE A 589 20.74 33.55 -28.67
C ILE A 589 20.71 32.66 -29.92
N LYS A 590 21.41 31.52 -29.92
CA LYS A 590 21.35 30.57 -31.03
C LYS A 590 19.94 30.06 -31.29
N LEU A 591 19.20 29.75 -30.21
CA LEU A 591 17.83 29.25 -30.29
C LEU A 591 16.88 30.30 -30.87
N ILE A 592 16.99 31.56 -30.44
CA ILE A 592 16.19 32.67 -30.96
C ILE A 592 16.49 32.90 -32.44
N LEU A 593 17.76 32.91 -32.84
CA LEU A 593 18.13 33.07 -34.24
C LEU A 593 17.58 31.93 -35.11
N GLY A 594 17.54 30.70 -34.60
CA GLY A 594 16.88 29.58 -35.27
C GLY A 594 15.35 29.71 -35.34
N LEU A 595 14.73 30.42 -34.39
CA LEU A 595 13.29 30.72 -34.40
C LEU A 595 12.93 31.88 -35.34
N LEU A 596 13.83 32.85 -35.55
CA LEU A 596 13.60 33.99 -36.45
C LEU A 596 13.50 33.60 -37.93
N VAL A 597 14.01 32.42 -38.30
CA VAL A 597 13.86 31.84 -39.65
C VAL A 597 12.41 31.45 -39.94
N ASP A 598 11.61 31.16 -38.90
CA ASP A 598 10.20 30.79 -39.07
C ASP A 598 9.36 32.01 -39.48
N PRO A 599 8.66 31.97 -40.62
CA PRO A 599 7.83 33.09 -41.08
C PRO A 599 6.63 33.39 -40.16
N THR A 600 6.20 32.42 -39.34
CA THR A 600 5.07 32.57 -38.42
C THR A 600 5.47 33.11 -37.04
N ALA A 601 6.78 33.26 -36.78
CA ALA A 601 7.27 33.73 -35.50
C ALA A 601 6.97 35.21 -35.27
N ASN A 602 6.70 35.58 -34.01
CA ASN A 602 6.64 36.98 -33.61
C ASN A 602 8.07 37.56 -33.60
N ARG A 603 8.52 38.02 -34.77
CA ARG A 603 9.88 38.51 -35.00
C ARG A 603 10.26 39.63 -34.04
N THR A 604 9.39 40.62 -33.85
CA THR A 604 9.66 41.77 -32.97
C THR A 604 9.89 41.32 -31.52
N ALA A 605 9.06 40.43 -30.98
CA ALA A 605 9.24 39.92 -29.61
C ALA A 605 10.53 39.11 -29.45
N LEU A 606 10.88 38.29 -30.45
CA LEU A 606 12.11 37.50 -30.47
C LEU A 606 13.36 38.39 -30.58
N ILE A 607 13.36 39.39 -31.45
CA ILE A 607 14.46 40.36 -31.60
C ILE A 607 14.68 41.10 -30.27
N ASN A 608 13.61 41.61 -29.65
CA ASN A 608 13.70 42.27 -28.34
C ASN A 608 14.29 41.34 -27.27
N THR A 609 13.85 40.09 -27.22
CA THR A 609 14.36 39.09 -26.26
C THR A 609 15.85 38.79 -26.51
N MET A 610 16.26 38.68 -27.77
CA MET A 610 17.66 38.46 -28.14
C MET A 610 18.54 39.64 -27.75
N VAL A 611 18.10 40.87 -28.01
CA VAL A 611 18.82 42.10 -27.61
C VAL A 611 18.97 42.14 -26.09
N GLU A 612 17.94 41.78 -25.32
CA GLU A 612 18.02 41.67 -23.86
C GLU A 612 19.08 40.66 -23.40
N HIS A 613 19.19 39.50 -24.07
CA HIS A 613 20.24 38.53 -23.77
C HIS A 613 21.64 39.07 -24.09
N PHE A 614 21.81 39.76 -25.21
CA PHE A 614 23.06 40.44 -25.53
C PHE A 614 23.40 41.56 -24.54
N ARG A 615 22.39 42.31 -24.06
CA ARG A 615 22.56 43.34 -23.03
C ARG A 615 23.01 42.74 -21.70
N THR A 616 22.42 41.61 -21.32
CA THR A 616 22.85 40.86 -20.13
C THR A 616 24.29 40.38 -20.29
N ALA A 617 24.65 39.86 -21.47
CA ALA A 617 26.02 39.45 -21.77
C ALA A 617 27.03 40.62 -21.67
N LYS A 618 26.64 41.81 -22.17
CA LYS A 618 27.43 43.04 -22.02
C LYS A 618 27.70 43.37 -20.56
N ILE A 619 26.66 43.39 -19.73
CA ILE A 619 26.80 43.70 -18.28
C ILE A 619 27.74 42.69 -17.61
N LEU A 620 27.61 41.40 -17.90
CA LEU A 620 28.47 40.36 -17.35
C LEU A 620 29.92 40.49 -17.82
N ALA A 621 30.14 40.84 -19.09
CA ALA A 621 31.48 41.04 -19.64
C ALA A 621 32.18 42.25 -19.01
N THR A 622 31.48 43.38 -18.86
CA THR A 622 32.00 44.58 -18.20
C THR A 622 32.32 44.31 -16.73
N SER A 623 31.44 43.60 -16.01
CA SER A 623 31.71 43.23 -14.62
C SER A 623 32.90 42.26 -14.49
N ALA A 624 33.04 41.31 -15.43
CA ALA A 624 34.21 40.41 -15.46
C ALA A 624 35.51 41.18 -15.73
N LEU A 625 35.47 42.28 -16.49
CA LEU A 625 36.61 43.16 -16.70
C LEU A 625 37.02 43.89 -15.42
N GLU A 626 36.06 44.49 -14.72
CA GLU A 626 36.31 45.14 -13.42
C GLU A 626 36.91 44.17 -12.39
N GLN A 627 36.47 42.91 -12.41
CA GLN A 627 36.95 41.84 -11.54
C GLN A 627 38.22 41.14 -12.05
N LYS A 628 38.78 41.56 -13.19
CA LYS A 628 39.94 40.92 -13.85
C LYS A 628 39.75 39.42 -14.14
N ALA A 629 38.51 39.00 -14.39
CA ALA A 629 38.10 37.62 -14.64
C ALA A 629 37.78 37.31 -16.12
N VAL A 630 38.04 38.24 -17.04
CA VAL A 630 37.70 38.11 -18.48
C VAL A 630 38.34 36.89 -19.14
N SER A 631 39.51 36.45 -18.67
CA SER A 631 40.19 35.25 -19.17
C SER A 631 39.32 34.00 -19.11
N LEU A 632 38.40 33.90 -18.14
CA LEU A 632 37.47 32.78 -17.97
C LEU A 632 36.39 32.73 -19.07
N ILE A 633 36.04 33.87 -19.65
CA ILE A 633 34.95 34.03 -20.62
C ILE A 633 35.43 34.48 -22.00
N MET A 634 36.74 34.54 -22.23
CA MET A 634 37.33 35.11 -23.46
C MET A 634 36.78 34.46 -24.74
N LYS A 635 36.56 33.14 -24.73
CA LYS A 635 36.00 32.39 -25.87
C LYS A 635 34.55 32.78 -26.16
N ASP A 636 33.75 32.98 -25.12
CA ASP A 636 32.34 33.37 -25.28
C ASP A 636 32.22 34.82 -25.66
N LEU A 637 33.05 35.70 -25.10
CA LEU A 637 33.14 37.11 -25.49
C LEU A 637 33.44 37.24 -26.99
N SER A 638 34.44 36.50 -27.48
CA SER A 638 34.84 36.46 -28.88
C SER A 638 33.73 35.97 -29.81
N TRP A 639 32.89 35.05 -29.33
CA TRP A 639 31.72 34.58 -30.10
C TRP A 639 30.58 35.59 -30.05
N LEU A 640 30.31 36.19 -28.89
CA LEU A 640 29.18 37.08 -28.66
C LEU A 640 29.30 38.38 -29.45
N TRP A 641 30.46 39.05 -29.46
CA TRP A 641 30.58 40.31 -30.24
C TRP A 641 30.41 40.06 -31.73
N ARG A 642 31.03 38.99 -32.28
CA ARG A 642 30.87 38.61 -33.70
C ARG A 642 29.41 38.32 -34.00
N ARG A 643 28.73 37.62 -33.09
CA ARG A 643 27.33 37.26 -33.29
C ARG A 643 26.41 38.47 -33.19
N ALA A 644 26.65 39.39 -32.27
CA ALA A 644 25.92 40.65 -32.17
C ALA A 644 26.10 41.48 -33.45
N TYR A 645 27.34 41.65 -33.91
CA TYR A 645 27.66 42.37 -35.15
C TYR A 645 26.97 41.75 -36.36
N ASN A 646 27.13 40.44 -36.58
CA ASN A 646 26.53 39.77 -37.73
C ASN A 646 25.00 39.77 -37.68
N SER A 647 24.41 39.69 -36.48
CA SER A 647 22.95 39.78 -36.32
C SER A 647 22.45 41.18 -36.63
N ALA A 648 23.20 42.23 -36.26
CA ALA A 648 22.89 43.61 -36.59
C ALA A 648 22.99 43.86 -38.12
N VAL A 649 24.06 43.38 -38.76
CA VAL A 649 24.24 43.45 -40.23
C VAL A 649 23.09 42.76 -40.96
N GLN A 650 22.72 41.55 -40.54
CA GLN A 650 21.56 40.85 -41.09
C GLN A 650 20.26 41.63 -40.85
N GLY A 651 20.11 42.22 -39.66
CA GLY A 651 18.96 43.04 -39.31
C GLY A 651 18.81 44.28 -40.20
N CYS A 652 19.90 44.90 -40.63
CA CYS A 652 19.85 46.04 -41.56
C CYS A 652 19.12 45.72 -42.87
N SER A 653 19.15 44.47 -43.34
CA SER A 653 18.46 44.04 -44.56
C SER A 653 17.11 43.37 -44.32
N GLU A 654 16.90 42.77 -43.15
CA GLU A 654 15.77 41.85 -42.91
C GLU A 654 14.78 42.32 -41.84
N TRP A 655 15.14 43.24 -40.95
CA TRP A 655 14.32 43.60 -39.77
C TRP A 655 13.76 45.03 -39.89
N GLU A 656 12.73 45.17 -40.72
CA GLU A 656 11.99 46.43 -40.87
C GLU A 656 11.45 46.94 -39.52
N GLY A 657 11.57 48.24 -39.28
CA GLY A 657 11.07 48.90 -38.05
C GLY A 657 11.83 48.56 -36.76
N CYS A 658 12.98 47.88 -36.84
CA CYS A 658 13.80 47.50 -35.68
C CYS A 658 15.13 48.29 -35.60
N GLY A 659 15.15 49.53 -36.10
CA GLY A 659 16.36 50.36 -36.18
C GLY A 659 17.07 50.56 -34.85
N ASP A 660 16.33 50.75 -33.76
CA ASP A 660 16.88 50.92 -32.41
C ASP A 660 17.57 49.65 -31.92
N GLN A 661 16.96 48.48 -32.12
CA GLN A 661 17.52 47.19 -31.73
C GLN A 661 18.78 46.86 -32.55
N ILE A 662 18.78 47.15 -33.86
CA ILE A 662 19.95 46.97 -34.73
C ILE A 662 21.10 47.85 -34.26
N SER A 663 20.82 49.12 -33.99
CA SER A 663 21.81 50.09 -33.47
C SER A 663 22.38 49.64 -32.13
N GLU A 664 21.52 49.15 -31.24
CA GLU A 664 21.95 48.63 -29.94
C GLU A 664 22.82 47.37 -30.07
N LEU A 665 22.53 46.47 -31.02
CA LEU A 665 23.38 45.30 -31.26
C LEU A 665 24.78 45.68 -31.75
N PHE A 666 24.91 46.71 -32.62
CA PHE A 666 26.22 47.24 -33.00
C PHE A 666 26.95 47.85 -31.80
N GLU A 667 26.26 48.59 -30.94
CA GLU A 667 26.85 49.16 -29.71
C GLU A 667 27.29 48.05 -28.74
N ILE A 668 26.48 47.00 -28.57
CA ILE A 668 26.86 45.84 -27.76
C ILE A 668 28.07 45.13 -28.37
N ALA A 669 28.12 44.95 -29.69
CA ALA A 669 29.26 44.35 -30.36
C ALA A 669 30.54 45.17 -30.13
N LYS A 670 30.47 46.51 -30.25
CA LYS A 670 31.56 47.44 -29.94
C LYS A 670 32.07 47.22 -28.52
N ILE A 671 31.19 47.32 -27.52
CA ILE A 671 31.57 47.25 -26.09
C ILE A 671 32.17 45.88 -25.74
N LEU A 672 31.59 44.79 -26.24
CA LEU A 672 32.12 43.44 -26.01
C LEU A 672 33.51 43.26 -26.64
N LEU A 673 33.74 43.81 -27.84
CA LEU A 673 35.03 43.76 -28.51
C LEU A 673 36.08 44.64 -27.79
N GLU A 674 35.72 45.84 -27.35
CA GLU A 674 36.58 46.70 -26.52
C GLU A 674 36.98 46.00 -25.23
N THR A 675 36.02 45.33 -24.58
CA THR A 675 36.27 44.54 -23.37
C THR A 675 37.28 43.42 -23.64
N GLN A 676 37.17 42.76 -24.80
CA GLN A 676 38.11 41.71 -25.22
C GLN A 676 39.52 42.27 -25.45
N CYS A 677 39.62 43.42 -26.14
CA CYS A 677 40.87 44.11 -26.42
C CYS A 677 41.54 44.58 -25.12
N GLN A 678 40.80 45.14 -24.17
CA GLN A 678 41.33 45.62 -22.89
C GLN A 678 41.82 44.49 -21.98
N ALA A 679 41.22 43.30 -22.08
CA ALA A 679 41.65 42.13 -21.33
C ALA A 679 42.86 41.42 -21.95
N SER A 680 43.18 41.71 -23.21
CA SER A 680 44.33 41.14 -23.93
C SER A 680 45.56 42.05 -23.78
N PRO A 681 46.75 41.52 -23.43
CA PRO A 681 47.98 42.30 -23.45
C PRO A 681 48.49 42.57 -24.88
N LEU A 682 47.86 41.96 -25.91
CA LEU A 682 48.23 42.11 -27.31
C LEU A 682 47.46 43.27 -27.96
N VAL A 683 48.13 44.02 -28.83
CA VAL A 683 47.50 45.03 -29.68
C VAL A 683 46.39 44.38 -30.52
N PRO A 684 45.20 44.99 -30.65
CA PRO A 684 44.12 44.46 -31.47
C PRO A 684 44.59 44.24 -32.92
N ASP A 685 44.28 43.08 -33.49
CA ASP A 685 44.57 42.81 -34.90
C ASP A 685 43.78 43.74 -35.84
N ASP A 686 44.24 43.84 -37.08
CA ASP A 686 43.64 44.64 -38.16
C ASP A 686 42.14 44.37 -38.34
N GLU A 687 41.74 43.10 -38.27
CA GLU A 687 40.36 42.67 -38.42
C GLU A 687 39.47 43.19 -37.27
N SER A 688 39.92 43.04 -36.03
CA SER A 688 39.24 43.51 -34.81
C SER A 688 39.12 45.03 -34.81
N ARG A 689 40.16 45.76 -35.24
CA ARG A 689 40.10 47.22 -35.37
C ARG A 689 39.07 47.64 -36.42
N MET A 690 39.00 46.92 -37.53
CA MET A 690 38.02 47.21 -38.58
C MET A 690 36.58 46.98 -38.12
N TYR A 691 36.32 45.90 -37.37
CA TYR A 691 35.01 45.66 -36.76
C TYR A 691 34.67 46.70 -35.70
N LEU A 692 35.64 47.16 -34.91
CA LEU A 692 35.43 48.21 -33.91
C LEU A 692 35.01 49.53 -34.56
N ILE A 693 35.73 49.95 -35.60
CA ILE A 693 35.43 51.14 -36.40
C ILE A 693 34.03 51.02 -37.01
N SER A 694 33.74 49.89 -37.66
CA SER A 694 32.46 49.66 -38.34
C SER A 694 31.29 49.60 -37.37
N ALA A 695 31.43 48.92 -36.23
CA ALA A 695 30.40 48.82 -35.20
C ALA A 695 30.13 50.19 -34.56
N THR A 696 31.18 50.97 -34.28
CA THR A 696 31.07 52.33 -33.73
C THR A 696 30.30 53.24 -34.69
N PHE A 697 30.67 53.23 -35.97
CA PHE A 697 29.98 54.00 -36.99
C PHE A 697 28.52 53.57 -37.16
N ALA A 698 28.26 52.26 -37.27
CA ALA A 698 26.91 51.73 -37.51
C ALA A 698 25.97 51.96 -36.32
N ALA A 699 26.46 51.82 -35.08
CA ALA A 699 25.67 52.07 -33.87
C ALA A 699 25.15 53.52 -33.81
N VAL A 700 26.01 54.50 -34.10
CA VAL A 700 25.61 55.91 -34.13
C VAL A 700 24.77 56.24 -35.36
N SER A 701 25.14 55.73 -36.53
CA SER A 701 24.39 55.97 -37.77
C SER A 701 22.94 55.49 -37.65
N GLY A 702 22.72 54.30 -37.09
CA GLY A 702 21.37 53.79 -36.88
C GLY A 702 20.56 54.63 -35.91
N LYS A 703 21.16 55.11 -34.81
CA LYS A 703 20.52 56.06 -33.88
C LYS A 703 20.15 57.40 -34.54
N VAL A 704 21.01 57.92 -35.42
CA VAL A 704 20.73 59.15 -36.20
C VAL A 704 19.53 58.92 -37.12
N LEU A 705 19.50 57.80 -37.84
CA LEU A 705 18.40 57.44 -38.73
C LEU A 705 17.08 57.25 -37.95
N SER A 706 17.09 56.52 -36.83
CA SER A 706 15.92 56.39 -35.94
C SER A 706 15.41 57.76 -35.46
N THR A 707 16.33 58.66 -35.09
CA THR A 707 15.97 60.02 -34.67
C THR A 707 15.32 60.81 -35.81
N ARG A 708 15.84 60.71 -37.04
CA ARG A 708 15.24 61.34 -38.23
C ARG A 708 13.83 60.81 -38.52
N GLU A 709 13.64 59.49 -38.45
CA GLU A 709 12.33 58.85 -38.62
C GLU A 709 11.35 59.32 -37.55
N MET A 710 11.78 59.38 -36.28
CA MET A 710 10.97 59.87 -35.18
C MET A 710 10.53 61.32 -35.39
N ILE A 711 11.46 62.22 -35.75
CA ILE A 711 11.17 63.63 -36.03
C ILE A 711 10.17 63.76 -37.19
N THR A 712 10.34 62.95 -38.23
CA THR A 712 9.44 62.93 -39.39
C THR A 712 8.05 62.44 -39.02
N ALA A 713 7.95 61.42 -38.16
CA ALA A 713 6.68 60.80 -37.77
C ALA A 713 5.90 61.63 -36.74
N THR A 714 6.58 62.24 -35.76
CA THR A 714 5.91 62.98 -34.67
C THR A 714 5.82 64.49 -34.94
N GLY A 715 6.55 65.01 -35.92
CA GLY A 715 6.67 66.44 -36.21
C GLY A 715 7.23 67.28 -35.05
N THR A 716 7.71 66.63 -33.99
CA THR A 716 8.13 67.27 -32.74
C THR A 716 9.62 67.04 -32.52
N LEU A 717 10.36 68.14 -32.48
CA LEU A 717 11.80 68.14 -32.32
C LEU A 717 12.12 68.30 -30.84
N ASN A 718 12.73 67.27 -30.22
CA ASN A 718 13.19 67.35 -28.84
C ASN A 718 14.68 67.76 -28.81
N PRO A 719 15.01 69.00 -28.39
CA PRO A 719 16.39 69.49 -28.41
C PRO A 719 17.33 68.66 -27.52
N GLN A 720 16.82 68.02 -26.47
CA GLN A 720 17.64 67.22 -25.59
C GLN A 720 18.13 65.93 -26.26
N ILE A 721 17.26 65.28 -27.04
CA ILE A 721 17.62 64.07 -27.81
C ILE A 721 18.70 64.39 -28.83
N LEU A 722 18.57 65.53 -29.53
CA LEU A 722 19.56 65.98 -30.51
C LEU A 722 20.91 66.31 -29.86
N ARG A 723 20.93 66.95 -28.69
CA ARG A 723 22.18 67.19 -27.95
C ARG A 723 22.86 65.90 -27.53
N THR A 724 22.11 64.92 -27.04
CA THR A 724 22.64 63.60 -26.70
C THR A 724 23.18 62.89 -27.93
N MET A 725 22.47 62.93 -29.06
CA MET A 725 22.94 62.36 -30.33
C MET A 725 24.23 63.03 -30.80
N ASN A 726 24.30 64.36 -30.72
CA ASN A 726 25.48 65.11 -31.12
C ASN A 726 26.71 64.73 -30.26
N ALA A 727 26.52 64.57 -28.95
CA ALA A 727 27.56 64.06 -28.06
C ALA A 727 28.00 62.62 -28.43
N ASP A 728 27.05 61.74 -28.75
CA ASP A 728 27.33 60.37 -29.21
C ASP A 728 28.13 60.37 -30.54
N ILE A 729 27.77 61.25 -31.49
CA ILE A 729 28.49 61.43 -32.77
C ILE A 729 29.94 61.87 -32.53
N ARG A 730 30.17 62.88 -31.69
CA ARG A 730 31.53 63.34 -31.35
C ARG A 730 32.36 62.26 -30.72
N LYS A 731 31.77 61.52 -29.78
CA LYS A 731 32.45 60.40 -29.14
C LYS A 731 32.82 59.33 -30.16
N ALA A 732 31.91 58.95 -31.05
CA ALA A 732 32.19 57.99 -32.12
C ALA A 732 33.27 58.47 -33.09
N LYS A 733 33.25 59.75 -33.47
CA LYS A 733 34.31 60.38 -34.29
C LYS A 733 35.67 60.22 -33.63
N ALA A 734 35.78 60.64 -32.36
CA ALA A 734 37.02 60.55 -31.59
C ALA A 734 37.49 59.10 -31.38
N ASP A 735 36.57 58.16 -31.16
CA ASP A 735 36.88 56.73 -30.99
C ASP A 735 37.40 56.12 -32.30
N ILE A 736 36.81 56.45 -33.45
CA ILE A 736 37.27 55.98 -34.77
C ILE A 736 38.64 56.59 -35.11
N GLU A 737 38.82 57.89 -34.92
CA GLU A 737 40.11 58.56 -35.14
C GLU A 737 41.21 57.95 -34.27
N ARG A 738 40.93 57.65 -33.00
CA ARG A 738 41.87 56.97 -32.10
C ARG A 738 42.21 55.57 -32.61
N ALA A 739 41.23 54.80 -33.08
CA ALA A 739 41.45 53.45 -33.60
C ALA A 739 42.28 53.44 -34.89
N VAL A 740 42.12 54.46 -35.76
CA VAL A 740 42.94 54.66 -36.97
C VAL A 740 44.36 55.09 -36.60
N GLN A 741 44.54 55.95 -35.60
CA GLN A 741 45.85 56.46 -35.17
C GLN A 741 46.71 55.44 -34.40
N GLN A 742 46.10 54.40 -33.82
CA GLN A 742 46.80 53.35 -33.06
C GLN A 742 47.58 52.33 -33.93
N GLU A 743 47.77 52.60 -35.23
CA GLU A 743 48.52 51.73 -36.13
C GLU A 743 50.01 51.59 -35.74
N GLY A 744 50.48 50.34 -35.70
CA GLY A 744 51.91 50.03 -35.64
C GLY A 744 52.64 50.35 -36.96
N PRO A 745 53.92 49.97 -37.12
CA PRO A 745 54.78 50.42 -38.22
C PRO A 745 54.37 49.97 -39.64
N LEU A 746 53.33 49.13 -39.78
CA LEU A 746 52.76 48.71 -41.06
C LEU A 746 51.33 49.26 -41.18
N ARG A 747 51.21 50.43 -41.83
CA ARG A 747 49.95 51.14 -42.07
C ARG A 747 49.04 50.31 -42.98
N ASN A 748 47.84 49.94 -42.54
CA ASN A 748 46.88 49.26 -43.40
C ASN A 748 46.02 50.31 -44.12
N ALA A 749 46.32 50.54 -45.39
CA ALA A 749 45.69 51.59 -46.18
C ALA A 749 44.16 51.47 -46.25
N ASP A 750 43.60 50.26 -46.18
CA ASP A 750 42.15 50.03 -46.25
C ASP A 750 41.44 50.45 -44.94
N ILE A 751 42.02 50.13 -43.77
CA ILE A 751 41.47 50.54 -42.46
C ILE A 751 41.49 52.06 -42.32
N THR A 752 42.62 52.68 -42.69
CA THR A 752 42.75 54.14 -42.68
C THR A 752 41.71 54.78 -43.60
N SER A 753 41.60 54.32 -44.85
CA SER A 753 40.69 54.90 -45.84
C SER A 753 39.21 54.77 -45.43
N ARG A 754 38.78 53.60 -44.93
CA ARG A 754 37.41 53.39 -44.48
C ARG A 754 37.10 54.16 -43.19
N GLY A 755 38.03 54.20 -42.24
CA GLY A 755 37.89 54.98 -41.01
C GLY A 755 37.74 56.48 -41.29
N GLU A 756 38.58 57.04 -42.17
CA GLU A 756 38.47 58.43 -42.63
C GLU A 756 37.12 58.69 -43.30
N THR A 757 36.67 57.79 -44.17
CA THR A 757 35.35 57.89 -44.81
C THR A 757 34.21 57.94 -43.79
N TYR A 758 34.22 57.09 -42.76
CA TYR A 758 33.21 57.11 -41.71
C TYR A 758 33.25 58.39 -40.86
N VAL A 759 34.44 58.90 -40.54
CA VAL A 759 34.60 60.19 -39.85
C VAL A 759 33.98 61.32 -40.66
N HIS A 760 34.20 61.36 -41.98
CA HIS A 760 33.60 62.35 -42.86
C HIS A 760 32.06 62.28 -42.87
N VAL A 761 31.47 61.09 -42.83
CA VAL A 761 30.00 60.94 -42.71
C VAL A 761 29.51 61.38 -41.33
N LEU A 762 30.23 61.05 -40.24
CA LEU A 762 29.88 61.51 -38.90
C LEU A 762 29.92 63.03 -38.78
N ARG A 763 30.84 63.72 -39.46
CA ARG A 763 30.86 65.20 -39.51
C ARG A 763 29.61 65.78 -40.19
N ILE A 764 29.08 65.11 -41.21
CA ILE A 764 27.82 65.50 -41.85
C ILE A 764 26.67 65.35 -40.84
N PHE A 765 26.60 64.21 -40.13
CA PHE A 765 25.58 64.02 -39.09
C PHE A 765 25.72 65.02 -37.94
N GLU A 766 26.95 65.33 -37.52
CA GLU A 766 27.23 66.33 -36.49
C GLU A 766 26.71 67.71 -36.91
N ALA A 767 27.04 68.14 -38.14
CA ALA A 767 26.57 69.40 -38.71
C ALA A 767 25.04 69.42 -38.82
N GLU A 768 24.41 68.32 -39.25
CA GLU A 768 22.96 68.20 -39.29
C GLU A 768 22.32 68.40 -37.91
N MET A 769 22.84 67.72 -36.87
CA MET A 769 22.31 67.86 -35.50
C MET A 769 22.47 69.29 -34.99
N CYS A 770 23.61 69.94 -35.27
CA CYS A 770 23.86 71.34 -34.91
C CYS A 770 22.93 72.31 -35.66
N VAL A 771 22.69 72.10 -36.97
CA VAL A 771 21.73 72.88 -37.77
C VAL A 771 20.31 72.75 -37.20
N GLN A 772 19.88 71.54 -36.84
CA GLN A 772 18.57 71.30 -36.22
C GLN A 772 18.46 71.96 -34.83
N LEU A 773 19.56 72.04 -34.09
CA LEU A 773 19.66 72.76 -32.81
C LEU A 773 19.84 74.28 -32.96
N ARG A 774 20.08 74.78 -34.18
CA ARG A 774 20.43 76.18 -34.51
C ARG A 774 21.72 76.66 -33.85
N ASP A 775 22.67 75.75 -33.66
CA ASP A 775 23.98 76.01 -33.05
C ASP A 775 25.02 76.34 -34.14
N TRP A 776 24.99 77.58 -34.63
CA TRP A 776 25.77 78.01 -35.80
C TRP A 776 27.28 78.10 -35.55
N ASP A 777 27.66 78.43 -34.31
CA ASP A 777 29.06 78.49 -33.91
C ASP A 777 29.70 77.10 -34.06
N GLU A 778 28.98 76.07 -33.61
CA GLU A 778 29.42 74.69 -33.70
C GLU A 778 29.46 74.17 -35.15
N VAL A 779 28.50 74.56 -36.00
CA VAL A 779 28.54 74.26 -37.44
C VAL A 779 29.78 74.87 -38.09
N SER A 780 30.10 76.13 -37.76
CA SER A 780 31.31 76.82 -38.25
C SER A 780 32.59 76.09 -37.85
N ASP A 781 32.63 75.58 -36.62
CA ASP A 781 33.78 74.82 -36.13
C ASP A 781 33.94 73.46 -36.82
N ILE A 782 32.85 72.76 -37.11
CA ILE A 782 32.86 71.52 -37.91
C ILE A 782 33.38 71.81 -39.32
N VAL A 783 32.94 72.89 -39.97
CA VAL A 783 33.44 73.29 -41.30
C VAL A 783 34.94 73.56 -41.26
N LYS A 784 35.44 74.31 -40.26
CA LYS A 784 36.88 74.55 -40.07
C LYS A 784 37.67 73.26 -39.83
N GLU A 785 37.07 72.28 -39.15
CA GLU A 785 37.66 70.95 -38.97
C GLU A 785 37.79 70.23 -40.32
N VAL A 786 36.73 70.24 -41.14
CA VAL A 786 36.71 69.61 -42.48
C VAL A 786 37.79 70.22 -43.40
N VAL A 787 38.06 71.53 -43.33
CA VAL A 787 39.14 72.22 -44.11
C VAL A 787 40.49 71.57 -43.91
N LYS A 788 40.75 71.09 -42.71
CA LYS A 788 42.05 70.54 -42.34
C LYS A 788 42.21 69.08 -42.77
N THR A 789 41.17 68.46 -43.33
CA THR A 789 41.09 67.01 -43.55
C THR A 789 41.12 66.59 -45.02
N GLY A 790 42.32 66.60 -45.61
CA GLY A 790 42.67 65.80 -46.80
C GLY A 790 41.76 65.91 -48.05
N PRO A 791 41.89 64.98 -49.02
CA PRO A 791 41.13 65.02 -50.28
C PRO A 791 39.67 64.57 -50.18
N LEU A 792 39.26 63.89 -49.10
CA LEU A 792 37.86 63.45 -48.89
C LEU A 792 36.93 64.58 -48.42
N CYS A 793 37.45 65.78 -48.14
CA CYS A 793 36.68 66.92 -47.65
C CYS A 793 35.61 67.42 -48.64
N VAL A 794 35.82 67.29 -49.95
CA VAL A 794 34.95 67.87 -50.99
C VAL A 794 33.51 67.37 -50.87
N GLY A 795 33.31 66.05 -50.73
CA GLY A 795 31.97 65.48 -50.58
C GLY A 795 31.30 65.85 -49.25
N THR A 796 32.08 66.02 -48.17
CA THR A 796 31.56 66.50 -46.88
C THR A 796 31.10 67.95 -46.98
N TYR A 797 31.84 68.80 -47.71
CA TYR A 797 31.43 70.18 -47.95
C TYR A 797 30.16 70.31 -48.75
N GLU A 798 30.06 69.57 -49.86
CA GLU A 798 28.85 69.56 -50.70
C GLU A 798 27.64 69.22 -49.84
N ALA A 799 27.72 68.17 -49.00
CA ALA A 799 26.62 67.79 -48.12
C ALA A 799 26.27 68.84 -47.03
N ILE A 800 27.26 69.45 -46.38
CA ILE A 800 27.02 70.50 -45.37
C ILE A 800 26.44 71.76 -46.03
N ALA A 801 26.99 72.14 -47.18
CA ALA A 801 26.53 73.29 -47.93
C ALA A 801 25.13 73.08 -48.48
N ASP A 802 24.76 71.88 -48.94
CA ASP A 802 23.38 71.54 -49.31
C ASP A 802 22.40 71.64 -48.14
N MET A 803 22.79 71.26 -46.91
CA MET A 803 21.93 71.38 -45.74
C MET A 803 21.66 72.84 -45.36
N LEU A 804 22.71 73.67 -45.32
CA LEU A 804 22.58 75.12 -45.15
C LEU A 804 21.79 75.71 -46.33
N ALA A 805 22.04 75.18 -47.52
CA ALA A 805 21.34 75.46 -48.75
C ALA A 805 19.96 74.79 -48.87
N ILE A 806 19.37 74.28 -47.80
CA ILE A 806 17.94 73.94 -47.73
C ILE A 806 17.27 74.77 -46.62
N LEU A 807 18.05 75.15 -45.61
CA LEU A 807 17.64 76.01 -44.53
C LEU A 807 17.40 77.47 -44.93
N VAL A 808 18.29 78.13 -45.69
CA VAL A 808 18.14 79.58 -46.03
C VAL A 808 16.86 79.86 -46.84
N ALA A 809 16.59 79.20 -47.97
CA ALA A 809 15.31 79.32 -48.68
C ALA A 809 14.09 78.79 -47.93
N SER A 810 14.25 77.93 -46.91
CA SER A 810 13.13 77.61 -46.01
C SER A 810 12.82 78.77 -45.06
N LEU A 811 13.83 79.50 -44.59
CA LEU A 811 13.71 80.66 -43.71
C LEU A 811 13.31 81.94 -44.46
N ASP A 812 13.75 82.12 -45.71
CA ASP A 812 13.55 83.34 -46.49
C ASP A 812 12.20 83.46 -47.19
N GLN A 813 11.43 82.37 -47.35
CA GLN A 813 10.17 82.42 -48.12
C GLN A 813 8.90 81.88 -47.46
N ASN A 814 8.96 81.29 -46.25
CA ASN A 814 7.77 80.80 -45.51
C ASN A 814 6.75 79.93 -46.31
N THR A 815 7.11 79.37 -47.49
CA THR A 815 6.11 78.84 -48.45
C THR A 815 6.51 77.62 -49.31
N LEU A 816 7.72 77.04 -49.27
CA LEU A 816 8.07 75.94 -50.19
C LEU A 816 8.48 74.62 -49.54
N SER A 817 7.83 73.54 -50.00
CA SER A 817 8.13 72.15 -49.67
C SER A 817 9.29 71.60 -50.52
N VAL A 818 10.22 70.95 -49.84
CA VAL A 818 11.42 70.27 -50.38
C VAL A 818 11.10 69.20 -51.44
N GLU A 819 9.85 68.73 -51.53
CA GLU A 819 9.44 67.71 -52.49
C GLU A 819 9.44 68.23 -53.96
N GLN A 820 9.15 69.51 -54.17
CA GLN A 820 9.20 70.15 -55.51
C GLN A 820 10.62 70.58 -55.89
N PHE A 821 11.46 70.93 -54.92
CA PHE A 821 12.87 71.25 -55.14
C PHE A 821 13.72 69.98 -55.42
N SER A 822 13.45 68.88 -54.70
CA SER A 822 14.17 67.62 -54.88
C SER A 822 13.77 66.84 -56.14
N ARG A 823 12.53 66.95 -56.65
CA ARG A 823 12.17 66.40 -57.97
C ARG A 823 12.89 67.14 -59.11
N TRP A 824 13.08 68.45 -58.96
CA TRP A 824 13.78 69.31 -59.92
C TRP A 824 15.30 69.04 -59.94
N LEU A 825 15.95 68.89 -58.79
CA LEU A 825 17.37 68.52 -58.68
C LEU A 825 17.65 67.09 -59.19
N ARG A 826 16.75 66.15 -58.88
CA ARG A 826 16.89 64.74 -59.27
C ARG A 826 16.78 64.56 -60.79
N ALA A 827 15.89 65.27 -61.50
CA ALA A 827 15.77 65.17 -62.97
C ALA A 827 16.97 65.73 -63.76
N ILE A 828 17.61 66.78 -63.25
CA ILE A 828 18.77 67.42 -63.89
C ILE A 828 20.04 66.57 -63.70
N CYS A 829 20.27 66.01 -62.50
CA CYS A 829 21.40 65.11 -62.23
C CYS A 829 21.28 63.78 -62.99
N THR A 830 20.07 63.21 -63.12
CA THR A 830 19.86 61.98 -63.88
C THR A 830 20.11 62.15 -65.39
N THR A 831 19.83 63.32 -65.99
CA THR A 831 20.00 63.59 -67.44
C THR A 831 21.46 63.94 -67.83
N LEU A 832 22.25 64.43 -66.89
CA LEU A 832 23.66 64.78 -67.12
C LEU A 832 24.63 63.63 -66.81
N ILE A 833 24.29 62.74 -65.87
CA ILE A 833 25.12 61.57 -65.52
C ILE A 833 24.96 60.42 -66.54
N THR A 834 23.80 60.29 -67.17
CA THR A 834 23.54 59.24 -68.18
C THR A 834 24.30 59.42 -69.51
N ARG A 835 24.97 60.57 -69.76
CA ARG A 835 25.76 60.84 -70.98
C ARG A 835 27.27 60.52 -70.87
N ASP A 836 27.77 60.21 -69.68
CA ASP A 836 29.13 59.74 -69.35
C ASP A 836 30.33 60.35 -70.12
N THR A 837 30.34 61.67 -70.35
CA THR A 837 31.51 62.41 -70.87
C THR A 837 32.21 63.22 -69.77
N PRO A 838 33.54 63.46 -69.85
CA PRO A 838 34.28 64.29 -68.88
C PRO A 838 33.74 65.72 -68.75
N GLU A 839 33.28 66.31 -69.86
CA GLU A 839 32.66 67.64 -69.89
C GLU A 839 31.24 67.66 -69.30
N GLY A 840 30.52 66.53 -69.34
CA GLY A 840 29.21 66.37 -68.72
C GLY A 840 29.28 66.31 -67.19
N ARG A 841 30.31 65.66 -66.64
CA ARG A 841 30.59 65.61 -65.20
C ARG A 841 31.01 66.97 -64.65
N LEU A 842 31.86 67.70 -65.37
CA LEU A 842 32.26 69.06 -65.00
C LEU A 842 31.07 70.05 -64.99
N LYS A 843 30.12 69.90 -65.92
CA LYS A 843 28.89 70.72 -65.97
C LYS A 843 27.89 70.40 -64.86
N ALA A 844 27.76 69.12 -64.46
CA ALA A 844 26.96 68.75 -63.28
C ALA A 844 27.56 69.34 -61.99
N GLN A 845 28.88 69.30 -61.87
CA GLN A 845 29.66 69.89 -60.77
C GLN A 845 29.54 71.43 -60.71
N VAL A 846 29.50 72.12 -61.86
CA VAL A 846 29.29 73.59 -61.91
C VAL A 846 27.84 73.99 -61.57
N GLN A 847 26.85 73.17 -61.91
CA GLN A 847 25.45 73.46 -61.55
C GLN A 847 25.16 73.21 -60.07
N TRP A 848 25.77 72.18 -59.48
CA TRP A 848 25.77 72.00 -58.02
C TRP A 848 26.41 73.21 -57.33
N ASN A 849 27.58 73.63 -57.80
CA ASN A 849 28.28 74.81 -57.28
C ASN A 849 27.49 76.12 -57.41
N ARG A 850 26.53 76.22 -58.35
CA ARG A 850 25.64 77.38 -58.51
C ARG A 850 24.40 77.33 -57.61
N CYS A 851 23.84 76.15 -57.34
CA CYS A 851 22.81 76.02 -56.30
C CYS A 851 23.39 76.37 -54.92
N LEU A 852 24.65 76.01 -54.69
CA LEU A 852 25.43 76.42 -53.51
C LEU A 852 25.61 77.94 -53.37
N ILE A 853 25.59 78.70 -54.48
CA ILE A 853 25.65 80.18 -54.45
C ILE A 853 24.25 80.79 -54.26
N TRP A 854 23.19 80.07 -54.60
CA TRP A 854 21.80 80.59 -54.59
C TRP A 854 21.09 80.46 -53.24
N PHE A 855 21.74 79.84 -52.26
CA PHE A 855 21.31 79.84 -50.86
C PHE A 855 22.23 80.66 -49.95
N ILE A 856 23.30 81.25 -50.52
CA ILE A 856 23.89 82.49 -50.00
C ILE A 856 22.95 83.62 -50.39
#